data_AF-A0A8C0VRP2-F1
#
_entry.id   AF-A0A8C0VRP2-F1
#
_cell.length_a   1.000
_cell.length_b   1.000
_cell.length_c   1.000
_cell.angle_alpha   90.00
_cell.angle_beta   90.00
_cell.angle_gamma   90.00
#
_symmetry.space_group_name_H-M   'P 1'
#
loop_
_entity.id
_entity.type
_entity.pdbx_description
1 polymer ?
#
loop_
_entity_poly.entity_id
_entity_poly.type
_entity_poly.pdbx_seq_one_letter_code
_entity_poly.pdbx_strand_id
1 'polypeptide(L)'
;MLCFLDDGTGMDSNEAASVIQFGKSAKRSPESTQIGQYGNGLKSGSMRIGKDFILFTKKDNTMTCLLLSRTFHEEEGINEVIVPLPTWNTRSCEPVTDNMEKFAIETELIYKYSPFKSEREVMDQFNKICGEKGTLVIIFNLKLMDNGEPELDVTSDPQDIQMAETPPEGTKPERRSFRAYAAVLYIDPRMRIFINGHKVQTKRLSCCLYKPRMYKYTSNRFKTRAEQEVKKAEHMARIAEEKAREAESKARALELRLGGDLTRESRVTLRQVQNLAITMRQEADVKKRIKDAKQRALKEPKELNFIFGVNIEQRELDGMFIYNCSRLIKMYEKVGPQLEGGMACGGVVGVVDVPYLVLEPTHNKQDFADAKEYRHLLKAMGEHLAQYWKDVAIAQRGIIKFWDEFGYLSANWNQPPSSELRYKRRRAMEIPTTIQCDVCLKWRTLPFQLSSVEKNYPDSWVCSMNPDPEQDRCEAAEQKQKVPLGTLKKDLKTNKEKQKQLTEKIHQQQEKLEVLQHTRAQRPRSPPLPDVIKNAPSRPPGSSPPPKYCSQLKKSSSDHPNTSSPKLASMLFKEEASTSRTYHHTVTSGKSNSTLKTLAKSGTSMKPLSGLQSPKSPRETPNPKAAKVPAVRKSAPGRCLQASSTRKRALNIPEDGSEEEGEPKKERTKRGKFLAVKEEKDSSEVVVELTDSAGEEELLELKKAQKDKGLHVEVRVNKEWFTGRVTAVEKVRHAIRWKVKFDYVPTDTTPRDRWVEKGSEDVRLMKPPSPEYQAPDTQQEEEVVMAEPSTSDCVRIEPDTTGPSSSQETVDLLVQILRNCLRYFLPPNFPISKNELSSMSSEGLLAFPLKEYFKQYEMGLQNLCNSYQTRADARAKACEENLRNSERKLKETEEKLQKLRTNIMALLQKVQEDIDINTDDELDAYIEDLIMKGD
;
A
#
# COMPACT_ATOMS: atom_id res chain seq x y z
N MET A 1 17.84 19.32 -7.91
CA MET A 1 16.81 18.50 -8.60
C MET A 1 17.05 17.04 -8.27
N LEU A 2 16.02 16.20 -8.24
CA LEU A 2 16.14 14.75 -8.12
C LEU A 2 15.54 14.09 -9.37
N CYS A 3 16.31 13.22 -10.02
CA CYS A 3 15.96 12.64 -11.33
C CYS A 3 15.79 11.12 -11.24
N PHE A 4 14.73 10.59 -11.85
CA PHE A 4 14.47 9.16 -12.03
C PHE A 4 14.36 8.89 -13.53
N LEU A 5 15.27 8.06 -14.07
CA LEU A 5 15.31 7.68 -15.48
C LEU A 5 15.09 6.16 -15.59
N ASP A 6 14.16 5.73 -16.45
CA ASP A 6 13.92 4.32 -16.78
C ASP A 6 13.96 4.05 -18.29
N ASP A 7 14.42 2.85 -18.63
CA ASP A 7 14.39 2.22 -19.96
C ASP A 7 13.11 1.37 -20.15
N GLY A 8 12.01 1.78 -19.50
CA GLY A 8 10.74 1.08 -19.50
C GLY A 8 9.93 1.26 -20.80
N THR A 9 8.65 0.89 -20.75
CA THR A 9 7.74 0.97 -21.91
C THR A 9 7.41 2.39 -22.37
N GLY A 10 7.75 3.40 -21.55
CA GLY A 10 7.23 4.75 -21.66
C GLY A 10 5.72 4.82 -21.55
N MET A 11 5.15 5.96 -21.96
CA MET A 11 3.72 6.23 -22.07
C MET A 11 3.42 7.02 -23.36
N ASP A 12 2.26 6.79 -23.96
CA ASP A 12 1.74 7.66 -25.02
C ASP A 12 0.95 8.84 -24.44
N SER A 13 0.50 9.79 -25.27
CA SER A 13 -0.21 10.98 -24.81
C SER A 13 -1.50 10.68 -24.03
N ASN A 14 -2.20 9.56 -24.29
CA ASN A 14 -3.41 9.18 -23.55
C ASN A 14 -3.06 8.54 -22.20
N GLU A 15 -2.03 7.69 -22.18
CA GLU A 15 -1.47 7.14 -20.95
C GLU A 15 -0.90 8.24 -20.05
N ALA A 16 -0.17 9.22 -20.62
CA ALA A 16 0.32 10.41 -19.94
C ALA A 16 -0.82 11.28 -19.39
N ALA A 17 -1.88 11.54 -20.16
CA ALA A 17 -3.09 12.21 -19.67
C ALA A 17 -3.80 11.42 -18.54
N SER A 18 -3.66 10.09 -18.51
CA SER A 18 -4.15 9.27 -17.40
C SER A 18 -3.32 9.41 -16.12
N VAL A 19 -2.06 9.85 -16.19
CA VAL A 19 -1.17 10.03 -15.03
C VAL A 19 -1.74 11.02 -14.03
N ILE A 20 -2.44 12.07 -14.47
CA ILE A 20 -3.07 13.06 -13.58
C ILE A 20 -4.43 12.62 -13.05
N GLN A 21 -5.09 11.63 -13.65
CA GLN A 21 -6.38 11.13 -13.18
C GLN A 21 -6.19 10.40 -11.83
N PHE A 22 -6.70 10.97 -10.74
CA PHE A 22 -6.54 10.41 -9.39
C PHE A 22 -7.36 9.13 -9.20
N GLY A 23 -6.85 8.17 -8.43
CA GLY A 23 -7.50 6.88 -8.16
C GLY A 23 -7.56 5.88 -9.33
N LYS A 24 -7.42 6.33 -10.58
CA LYS A 24 -7.45 5.47 -11.78
C LYS A 24 -6.13 4.74 -11.98
N SER A 25 -6.19 3.44 -12.29
CA SER A 25 -5.03 2.66 -12.72
C SER A 25 -5.47 1.47 -13.56
N ALA A 26 -4.99 1.37 -14.80
CA ALA A 26 -5.16 0.18 -15.63
C ALA A 26 -4.48 -1.08 -15.03
N LYS A 27 -3.58 -0.86 -14.05
CA LYS A 27 -2.81 -1.91 -13.35
C LYS A 27 -3.62 -2.58 -12.23
N ARG A 28 -4.86 -2.16 -11.96
CA ARG A 28 -5.73 -2.69 -10.91
C ARG A 28 -6.59 -3.84 -11.45
N SER A 29 -6.12 -5.07 -11.30
CA SER A 29 -6.91 -6.29 -11.54
C SER A 29 -6.65 -7.34 -10.44
N PRO A 30 -7.55 -8.32 -10.20
CA PRO A 30 -7.42 -9.29 -9.11
C PRO A 30 -6.18 -10.21 -9.21
N GLU A 31 -5.64 -10.36 -10.41
CA GLU A 31 -4.47 -11.19 -10.73
C GLU A 31 -3.21 -10.33 -11.00
N SER A 32 -3.30 -9.01 -10.75
CA SER A 32 -2.20 -8.08 -11.04
C SER A 32 -1.03 -8.27 -10.09
N THR A 33 0.09 -8.74 -10.65
CA THR A 33 1.42 -8.72 -10.01
C THR A 33 2.00 -7.30 -9.94
N GLN A 34 1.34 -6.28 -10.49
CA GLN A 34 1.85 -4.91 -10.51
C GLN A 34 1.51 -4.17 -9.22
N ILE A 35 2.54 -3.61 -8.59
CA ILE A 35 2.48 -2.79 -7.36
C ILE A 35 1.63 -1.49 -7.53
N GLY A 36 1.31 -1.10 -8.77
CA GLY A 36 0.76 0.21 -9.14
C GLY A 36 -0.76 0.39 -9.01
N GLN A 37 -1.43 -0.22 -8.03
CA GLN A 37 -2.89 -0.37 -8.07
C GLN A 37 -3.73 0.88 -7.73
N TYR A 38 -3.24 1.82 -6.92
CA TYR A 38 -4.05 2.95 -6.38
C TYR A 38 -4.09 4.23 -7.22
N GLY A 39 -3.41 4.30 -8.37
CA GLY A 39 -3.43 5.49 -9.24
C GLY A 39 -2.82 6.78 -8.67
N ASN A 40 -2.26 6.76 -7.45
CA ASN A 40 -1.80 7.97 -6.74
C ASN A 40 -0.28 8.09 -6.56
N GLY A 41 0.47 6.99 -6.68
CA GLY A 41 1.85 6.90 -6.15
C GLY A 41 2.83 7.97 -6.66
N LEU A 42 2.78 8.33 -7.94
CA LEU A 42 3.63 9.39 -8.49
C LEU A 42 3.28 10.76 -7.89
N LYS A 43 1.99 11.10 -7.79
CA LYS A 43 1.52 12.38 -7.26
C LYS A 43 1.88 12.54 -5.78
N SER A 44 1.59 11.53 -4.95
CA SER A 44 1.94 11.58 -3.52
C SER A 44 3.44 11.51 -3.24
N GLY A 45 4.22 10.80 -4.08
CA GLY A 45 5.68 10.73 -3.93
C GLY A 45 6.38 12.03 -4.33
N SER A 46 6.08 12.54 -5.53
CA SER A 46 6.68 13.79 -6.04
C SER A 46 6.38 14.99 -5.15
N MET A 47 5.12 15.20 -4.77
CA MET A 47 4.70 16.32 -3.93
C MET A 47 5.13 16.20 -2.45
N ARG A 48 5.61 15.02 -2.02
CA ARG A 48 6.32 14.86 -0.75
C ARG A 48 7.78 15.31 -0.85
N ILE A 49 8.46 14.98 -1.95
CA ILE A 49 9.90 15.23 -2.16
C ILE A 49 10.17 16.69 -2.55
N GLY A 50 9.30 17.32 -3.33
CA GLY A 50 9.46 18.70 -3.76
C GLY A 50 8.14 19.45 -4.01
N LYS A 51 8.26 20.72 -4.36
CA LYS A 51 7.14 21.59 -4.71
C LYS A 51 6.57 21.24 -6.09
N ASP A 52 7.46 20.90 -7.03
CA ASP A 52 7.17 20.80 -8.47
C ASP A 52 7.79 19.52 -9.07
N PHE A 53 7.17 18.94 -10.11
CA PHE A 53 7.82 17.95 -10.96
C PHE A 53 7.48 18.12 -12.44
N ILE A 54 8.41 17.73 -13.30
CA ILE A 54 8.23 17.62 -14.75
C ILE A 54 8.62 16.20 -15.20
N LEU A 55 7.87 15.65 -16.14
CA LEU A 55 8.02 14.29 -16.64
C LEU A 55 8.13 14.33 -18.17
N PHE A 56 9.14 13.65 -18.69
CA PHE A 56 9.36 13.41 -20.11
C PHE A 56 9.21 11.92 -20.37
N THR A 57 8.50 11.51 -21.42
CA THR A 57 8.35 10.10 -21.78
C THR A 57 8.35 9.92 -23.29
N LYS A 58 8.86 8.77 -23.74
CA LYS A 58 8.85 8.35 -25.16
C LYS A 58 8.11 7.03 -25.30
N LYS A 59 7.22 6.92 -26.27
CA LYS A 59 6.61 5.65 -26.66
C LYS A 59 6.28 5.67 -28.16
N ASP A 60 6.73 4.64 -28.86
CA ASP A 60 6.49 4.45 -30.29
C ASP A 60 6.94 5.67 -31.13
N ASN A 61 6.03 6.43 -31.73
CA ASN A 61 6.35 7.62 -32.52
C ASN A 61 6.08 8.96 -31.79
N THR A 62 5.69 8.96 -30.51
CA THR A 62 5.39 10.17 -29.73
C THR A 62 6.28 10.33 -28.50
N MET A 63 6.54 11.59 -28.15
CA MET A 63 7.19 11.97 -26.91
C MET A 63 6.42 13.09 -26.24
N THR A 64 6.06 12.88 -24.98
CA THR A 64 5.13 13.73 -24.23
C THR A 64 5.83 14.32 -23.02
N CYS A 65 5.64 15.61 -22.79
CA CYS A 65 6.01 16.29 -21.56
C CYS A 65 4.77 16.46 -20.67
N LEU A 66 4.95 16.43 -19.35
CA LEU A 66 3.89 16.67 -18.36
C LEU A 66 4.49 17.48 -17.20
N LEU A 67 3.99 18.69 -16.97
CA LEU A 67 4.43 19.57 -15.88
C LEU A 67 3.36 19.67 -14.79
N LEU A 68 3.67 19.21 -13.57
CA LEU A 68 2.90 19.52 -12.37
C LEU A 68 3.72 20.46 -11.48
N SER A 69 3.59 21.76 -11.72
CA SER A 69 4.20 22.80 -10.88
C SER A 69 3.17 23.40 -9.94
N ARG A 70 3.38 23.34 -8.63
CA ARG A 70 2.61 24.13 -7.65
C ARG A 70 3.06 25.59 -7.63
N THR A 71 4.32 25.87 -7.97
CA THR A 71 4.83 27.24 -8.13
C THR A 71 4.02 28.03 -9.15
N PHE A 72 3.71 27.45 -10.32
CA PHE A 72 2.76 28.01 -11.29
C PHE A 72 1.38 28.34 -10.68
N HIS A 73 0.79 27.40 -9.93
CA HIS A 73 -0.54 27.59 -9.34
C HIS A 73 -0.56 28.66 -8.24
N GLU A 74 0.50 28.72 -7.42
CA GLU A 74 0.63 29.69 -6.33
C GLU A 74 0.89 31.12 -6.85
N GLU A 75 1.72 31.27 -7.89
CA GLU A 75 2.00 32.59 -8.49
C GLU A 75 0.84 33.15 -9.32
N GLU A 76 0.10 32.31 -10.04
CA GLU A 76 -1.04 32.73 -10.88
C GLU A 76 -2.40 32.63 -10.14
N GLY A 77 -2.41 32.30 -8.84
CA GLY A 77 -3.63 32.25 -8.00
C GLY A 77 -4.63 31.12 -8.34
N ILE A 78 -4.17 30.03 -8.96
CA ILE A 78 -5.02 28.99 -9.54
C ILE A 78 -5.44 27.96 -8.49
N ASN A 79 -6.75 27.85 -8.25
CA ASN A 79 -7.35 26.91 -7.29
C ASN A 79 -7.67 25.52 -7.88
N GLU A 80 -7.66 25.38 -9.21
CA GLU A 80 -7.78 24.09 -9.91
C GLU A 80 -6.40 23.43 -10.10
N VAL A 81 -6.33 22.22 -10.67
CA VAL A 81 -5.05 21.55 -10.98
C VAL A 81 -4.87 21.48 -12.50
N ILE A 82 -4.27 22.53 -13.05
CA ILE A 82 -3.96 22.68 -14.48
C ILE A 82 -2.57 22.09 -14.77
N VAL A 83 -2.46 21.26 -15.80
CA VAL A 83 -1.25 20.50 -16.11
C VAL A 83 -0.94 20.60 -17.60
N PRO A 84 0.10 21.37 -17.99
CA PRO A 84 0.61 21.36 -19.36
C PRO A 84 1.04 19.96 -19.79
N LEU A 85 0.51 19.49 -20.93
CA LEU A 85 0.74 18.14 -21.45
C LEU A 85 1.04 18.15 -22.98
N PRO A 86 2.04 18.92 -23.47
CA PRO A 86 2.38 18.96 -24.88
C PRO A 86 3.07 17.67 -25.35
N THR A 87 2.83 17.30 -26.61
CA THR A 87 3.38 16.11 -27.25
C THR A 87 4.00 16.46 -28.60
N TRP A 88 5.12 15.82 -28.93
CA TRP A 88 5.85 15.96 -30.19
C TRP A 88 6.04 14.60 -30.87
N ASN A 89 6.35 14.62 -32.17
CA ASN A 89 6.78 13.45 -32.93
C ASN A 89 8.24 13.10 -32.62
N THR A 90 8.56 11.83 -32.32
CA THR A 90 9.93 11.41 -31.94
C THR A 90 10.97 11.51 -33.05
N ARG A 91 10.57 11.75 -34.31
CA ARG A 91 11.46 11.77 -35.49
C ARG A 91 11.61 13.15 -36.12
N SER A 92 10.51 13.89 -36.27
CA SER A 92 10.54 15.25 -36.83
C SER A 92 10.66 16.34 -35.76
N CYS A 93 10.43 16.00 -34.49
CA CYS A 93 10.30 16.96 -33.39
C CYS A 93 9.20 18.02 -33.62
N GLU A 94 8.22 17.75 -34.49
CA GLU A 94 7.08 18.63 -34.71
C GLU A 94 5.99 18.43 -33.64
N PRO A 95 5.21 19.47 -33.29
CA PRO A 95 4.05 19.35 -32.40
C PRO A 95 3.01 18.34 -32.89
N VAL A 96 2.48 17.53 -31.97
CA VAL A 96 1.39 16.59 -32.19
C VAL A 96 0.21 17.03 -31.33
N THR A 97 -0.62 17.90 -31.89
CA THR A 97 -1.78 18.52 -31.22
C THR A 97 -2.92 18.74 -32.21
N ASP A 98 -4.16 18.73 -31.71
CA ASP A 98 -5.35 19.18 -32.43
C ASP A 98 -5.60 20.69 -32.27
N ASN A 99 -4.96 21.32 -31.27
CA ASN A 99 -5.06 22.75 -30.97
C ASN A 99 -3.66 23.35 -30.76
N MET A 100 -3.24 24.21 -31.70
CA MET A 100 -1.94 24.89 -31.65
C MET A 100 -1.87 26.02 -30.60
N GLU A 101 -2.97 26.71 -30.32
CA GLU A 101 -3.02 27.77 -29.30
C GLU A 101 -2.84 27.17 -27.91
N LYS A 102 -3.54 26.06 -27.62
CA LYS A 102 -3.35 25.25 -26.42
C LYS A 102 -1.88 24.82 -26.28
N PHE A 103 -1.31 24.25 -27.34
CA PHE A 103 0.06 23.76 -27.33
C PHE A 103 1.07 24.88 -27.04
N ALA A 104 0.90 26.07 -27.65
CA ALA A 104 1.74 27.24 -27.38
C ALA A 104 1.66 27.66 -25.90
N ILE A 105 0.45 27.75 -25.33
CA ILE A 105 0.26 28.06 -23.90
C ILE A 105 0.92 27.00 -23.01
N GLU A 106 0.78 25.71 -23.35
CA GLU A 106 1.38 24.61 -22.60
C GLU A 106 2.92 24.64 -22.62
N THR A 107 3.53 24.98 -23.76
CA THR A 107 4.99 25.11 -23.87
C THR A 107 5.52 26.37 -23.20
N GLU A 108 4.84 27.52 -23.35
CA GLU A 108 5.23 28.76 -22.65
C GLU A 108 5.14 28.62 -21.12
N LEU A 109 4.13 27.91 -20.59
CA LEU A 109 4.07 27.57 -19.17
C LEU A 109 5.25 26.69 -18.72
N ILE A 110 5.73 25.78 -19.57
CA ILE A 110 6.93 24.98 -19.29
C ILE A 110 8.19 25.87 -19.31
N TYR A 111 8.33 26.79 -20.26
CA TYR A 111 9.49 27.68 -20.32
C TYR A 111 9.49 28.69 -19.16
N LYS A 112 8.33 29.23 -18.79
CA LYS A 112 8.18 30.12 -17.62
C LYS A 112 8.49 29.38 -16.31
N TYR A 113 7.83 28.25 -16.03
CA TYR A 113 7.81 27.63 -14.69
C TYR A 113 8.70 26.40 -14.47
N SER A 114 9.16 25.72 -15.51
CA SER A 114 10.07 24.57 -15.34
C SER A 114 11.54 25.00 -15.23
N PRO A 115 12.48 24.08 -14.90
CA PRO A 115 13.91 24.34 -14.95
C PRO A 115 14.47 24.54 -16.38
N PHE A 116 13.65 24.36 -17.42
CA PHE A 116 14.06 24.36 -18.83
C PHE A 116 13.38 25.52 -19.55
N LYS A 117 14.17 26.47 -20.05
CA LYS A 117 13.73 27.80 -20.51
C LYS A 117 13.56 27.92 -22.03
N SER A 118 13.72 26.82 -22.76
CA SER A 118 13.56 26.77 -24.21
C SER A 118 13.17 25.37 -24.71
N GLU A 119 12.65 25.28 -25.94
CA GLU A 119 12.37 23.99 -26.58
C GLU A 119 13.63 23.12 -26.70
N ARG A 120 14.81 23.73 -26.96
CA ARG A 120 16.09 23.01 -26.99
C ARG A 120 16.35 22.28 -25.67
N GLU A 121 16.20 22.97 -24.54
CA GLU A 121 16.44 22.37 -23.23
C GLU A 121 15.43 21.25 -22.91
N VAL A 122 14.18 21.38 -23.36
CA VAL A 122 13.15 20.32 -23.28
C VAL A 122 13.55 19.11 -24.14
N MET A 123 13.99 19.32 -25.38
CA MET A 123 14.49 18.26 -26.27
C MET A 123 15.74 17.58 -25.68
N ASP A 124 16.63 18.33 -25.02
CA ASP A 124 17.78 17.77 -24.32
C ASP A 124 17.39 16.91 -23.10
N GLN A 125 16.18 17.04 -22.54
CA GLN A 125 15.67 16.10 -21.55
C GLN A 125 15.15 14.82 -22.22
N PHE A 126 14.41 14.93 -23.33
CA PHE A 126 14.03 13.76 -24.14
C PHE A 126 15.26 12.98 -24.65
N ASN A 127 16.36 13.67 -25.00
CA ASN A 127 17.60 13.04 -25.46
C ASN A 127 18.30 12.18 -24.40
N LYS A 128 18.01 12.36 -23.10
CA LYS A 128 18.49 11.49 -22.01
C LYS A 128 17.80 10.13 -21.99
N ILE A 129 16.61 10.02 -22.58
CA ILE A 129 15.95 8.73 -22.85
C ILE A 129 16.59 8.17 -24.12
N CYS A 130 17.68 7.41 -23.97
CA CYS A 130 18.51 6.91 -25.06
C CYS A 130 17.85 5.83 -25.92
N GLY A 131 16.78 5.19 -25.43
CA GLY A 131 16.00 4.20 -26.18
C GLY A 131 14.83 4.83 -26.95
N GLU A 132 14.17 4.00 -27.78
CA GLU A 132 12.90 4.37 -28.42
C GLU A 132 11.77 4.58 -27.39
N LYS A 133 11.91 4.01 -26.19
CA LYS A 133 10.93 4.07 -25.10
C LYS A 133 11.62 4.30 -23.76
N GLY A 134 10.89 4.86 -22.81
CA GLY A 134 11.34 5.12 -21.45
C GLY A 134 10.70 6.35 -20.82
N THR A 135 11.06 6.65 -19.57
CA THR A 135 10.55 7.81 -18.82
C THR A 135 11.64 8.49 -18.02
N LEU A 136 11.61 9.82 -17.95
CA LEU A 136 12.44 10.66 -17.12
C LEU A 136 11.55 11.56 -16.27
N VAL A 137 11.55 11.35 -14.95
CA VAL A 137 10.87 12.21 -13.98
C VAL A 137 11.90 13.08 -13.27
N ILE A 138 11.70 14.40 -13.27
CA ILE A 138 12.57 15.37 -12.60
C ILE A 138 11.73 16.12 -11.56
N ILE A 139 12.06 15.92 -10.28
CA ILE A 139 11.48 16.65 -9.15
C ILE A 139 12.42 17.83 -8.84
N PHE A 140 11.85 19.02 -8.69
CA PHE A 140 12.59 20.24 -8.40
C PHE A 140 11.90 21.05 -7.29
N ASN A 141 12.57 22.10 -6.82
CA ASN A 141 12.20 22.83 -5.61
C ASN A 141 11.97 21.85 -4.44
N LEU A 142 13.03 21.10 -4.12
CA LEU A 142 13.04 20.04 -3.11
C LEU A 142 12.69 20.62 -1.73
N LYS A 143 12.13 19.80 -0.86
CA LYS A 143 11.86 20.23 0.51
C LYS A 143 13.15 20.50 1.29
N LEU A 144 13.13 21.62 2.00
CA LEU A 144 14.16 22.07 2.93
C LEU A 144 13.68 21.82 4.36
N MET A 145 14.63 21.61 5.26
CA MET A 145 14.44 21.59 6.71
C MET A 145 14.52 23.02 7.27
N ASP A 146 14.22 23.20 8.57
CA ASP A 146 14.16 24.52 9.21
C ASP A 146 15.50 25.29 9.20
N ASN A 147 16.63 24.61 8.95
CA ASN A 147 17.95 25.22 8.77
C ASN A 147 18.23 25.72 7.33
N GLY A 148 17.33 25.45 6.38
CA GLY A 148 17.47 25.78 4.96
C GLY A 148 18.11 24.70 4.08
N GLU A 149 18.63 23.62 4.66
CA GLU A 149 19.24 22.51 3.90
C GLU A 149 18.19 21.50 3.42
N PRO A 150 18.41 20.81 2.28
CA PRO A 150 17.47 19.81 1.78
C PRO A 150 17.38 18.59 2.71
N GLU A 151 16.19 17.98 2.81
CA GLU A 151 15.98 16.74 3.58
C GLU A 151 16.86 15.56 3.12
N LEU A 152 17.37 15.63 1.88
CA LEU A 152 18.14 14.59 1.20
C LEU A 152 19.60 15.06 1.02
N ASP A 153 20.50 14.47 1.79
CA ASP A 153 21.95 14.64 1.65
C ASP A 153 22.48 13.78 0.50
N VAL A 154 23.20 14.41 -0.43
CA VAL A 154 23.90 13.79 -1.56
C VAL A 154 25.39 14.12 -1.57
N THR A 155 25.90 14.63 -0.45
CA THR A 155 27.24 15.21 -0.29
C THR A 155 28.14 14.38 0.62
N SER A 156 27.63 13.82 1.73
CA SER A 156 28.42 12.96 2.63
C SER A 156 28.86 11.64 1.97
N ASP A 157 28.05 11.11 1.06
CA ASP A 157 28.38 9.98 0.19
C ASP A 157 27.88 10.27 -1.23
N PRO A 158 28.76 10.68 -2.17
CA PRO A 158 28.40 10.95 -3.56
C PRO A 158 27.83 9.74 -4.32
N GLN A 159 27.92 8.52 -3.80
CA GLN A 159 27.33 7.32 -4.40
C GLN A 159 25.94 6.98 -3.83
N ASP A 160 25.44 7.72 -2.84
CA ASP A 160 24.18 7.47 -2.15
C ASP A 160 23.23 8.69 -2.21
N ILE A 161 22.03 8.51 -1.65
CA ILE A 161 21.13 9.59 -1.24
C ILE A 161 20.75 9.25 0.20
N GLN A 162 21.13 10.10 1.15
CA GLN A 162 20.92 9.87 2.58
C GLN A 162 19.89 10.84 3.16
N MET A 163 19.25 10.45 4.26
CA MET A 163 18.57 11.40 5.12
C MET A 163 19.62 12.31 5.81
N ALA A 164 19.41 13.62 5.78
CA ALA A 164 20.34 14.60 6.35
C ALA A 164 20.39 14.60 7.90
N GLU A 165 19.44 13.93 8.57
CA GLU A 165 19.40 13.80 10.03
C GLU A 165 20.55 12.94 10.58
N THR A 166 21.20 13.39 11.65
CA THR A 166 22.14 12.56 12.43
C THR A 166 21.40 11.38 13.07
N PRO A 167 21.71 10.12 12.73
CA PRO A 167 20.94 8.97 13.18
C PRO A 167 21.23 8.66 14.67
N PRO A 168 20.20 8.37 15.49
CA PRO A 168 20.40 7.81 16.83
C PRO A 168 21.00 6.39 16.76
N GLU A 169 21.62 5.94 17.85
CA GLU A 169 22.24 4.61 17.93
C GLU A 169 21.23 3.49 17.62
N GLY A 170 21.66 2.47 16.87
CA GLY A 170 20.81 1.36 16.43
C GLY A 170 19.88 1.69 15.24
N THR A 171 19.96 2.90 14.65
CA THR A 171 19.25 3.22 13.40
C THR A 171 19.64 2.24 12.29
N LYS A 172 18.63 1.65 11.63
CA LYS A 172 18.83 0.62 10.61
C LYS A 172 19.23 1.25 9.26
N PRO A 173 20.20 0.68 8.50
CA PRO A 173 20.77 1.31 7.31
C PRO A 173 19.73 1.81 6.29
N GLU A 174 18.71 1.00 6.05
CA GLU A 174 17.60 1.24 5.12
C GLU A 174 16.67 2.39 5.53
N ARG A 175 16.86 2.99 6.71
CA ARG A 175 16.16 4.21 7.14
C ARG A 175 16.97 5.49 6.95
N ARG A 176 18.29 5.40 6.73
CA ARG A 176 19.16 6.54 6.40
C ARG A 176 19.62 6.52 4.95
N SER A 177 20.06 5.36 4.44
CA SER A 177 20.66 5.19 3.12
C SER A 177 19.64 4.69 2.10
N PHE A 178 19.45 5.45 1.01
CA PHE A 178 18.61 5.00 -0.11
C PHE A 178 19.26 3.84 -0.88
N ARG A 179 20.59 3.79 -0.96
CA ARG A 179 21.35 2.65 -1.51
C ARG A 179 21.09 1.36 -0.74
N ALA A 180 21.01 1.41 0.60
CA ALA A 180 20.60 0.27 1.41
C ALA A 180 19.12 -0.10 1.17
N TYR A 181 18.21 0.87 1.26
CA TYR A 181 16.77 0.66 1.05
C TYR A 181 16.45 0.05 -0.32
N ALA A 182 17.05 0.60 -1.38
CA ALA A 182 16.92 0.13 -2.77
C ALA A 182 17.42 -1.30 -2.96
N ALA A 183 18.48 -1.70 -2.24
CA ALA A 183 19.05 -3.04 -2.37
C ALA A 183 18.09 -4.16 -1.92
N VAL A 184 17.20 -3.88 -0.97
CA VAL A 184 16.21 -4.83 -0.41
C VAL A 184 14.76 -4.46 -0.76
N LEU A 185 14.56 -3.50 -1.67
CA LEU A 185 13.24 -2.93 -1.98
C LEU A 185 12.25 -3.95 -2.59
N TYR A 186 12.80 -4.95 -3.26
CA TYR A 186 12.08 -6.02 -3.96
C TYR A 186 12.61 -7.39 -3.51
N ILE A 187 11.72 -8.37 -3.34
CA ILE A 187 12.12 -9.72 -2.89
C ILE A 187 12.90 -10.48 -3.97
N ASP A 188 12.48 -10.33 -5.23
CA ASP A 188 13.11 -10.88 -6.44
C ASP A 188 13.52 -9.73 -7.38
N PRO A 189 14.63 -9.03 -7.09
CA PRO A 189 15.09 -7.90 -7.90
C PRO A 189 15.49 -8.33 -9.32
N ARG A 190 15.05 -7.52 -10.31
CA ARG A 190 15.30 -7.69 -11.75
C ARG A 190 15.73 -6.40 -12.41
N MET A 191 14.94 -5.35 -12.22
CA MET A 191 15.32 -3.98 -12.58
C MET A 191 16.62 -3.62 -11.85
N ARG A 192 17.61 -3.15 -12.61
CA ARG A 192 18.86 -2.62 -12.04
C ARG A 192 18.59 -1.22 -11.53
N ILE A 193 19.20 -0.87 -10.40
CA ILE A 193 19.09 0.47 -9.82
C ILE A 193 20.48 1.08 -9.82
N PHE A 194 20.59 2.33 -10.25
CA PHE A 194 21.81 3.13 -10.21
C PHE A 194 21.52 4.40 -9.42
N ILE A 195 22.42 4.77 -8.51
CA ILE A 195 22.36 6.02 -7.75
C ILE A 195 23.64 6.78 -8.10
N ASN A 196 23.48 8.02 -8.59
CA ASN A 196 24.59 8.88 -9.05
C ASN A 196 25.57 8.14 -9.98
N GLY A 197 25.02 7.38 -10.95
CA GLY A 197 25.77 6.56 -11.91
C GLY A 197 26.29 5.21 -11.39
N HIS A 198 26.37 5.01 -10.06
CA HIS A 198 26.94 3.81 -9.44
C HIS A 198 25.86 2.77 -9.14
N LYS A 199 26.11 1.51 -9.50
CA LYS A 199 25.12 0.43 -9.41
C LYS A 199 24.81 0.09 -7.96
N VAL A 200 23.53 -0.14 -7.64
CA VAL A 200 23.10 -0.69 -6.36
C VAL A 200 23.19 -2.21 -6.44
N GLN A 201 24.03 -2.82 -5.59
CA GLN A 201 24.06 -4.27 -5.43
C GLN A 201 22.81 -4.73 -4.68
N THR A 202 21.73 -4.99 -5.44
CA THR A 202 20.47 -5.54 -4.93
C THR A 202 20.68 -6.94 -4.34
N LYS A 203 19.77 -7.37 -3.45
CA LYS A 203 19.94 -8.58 -2.64
C LYS A 203 18.61 -9.31 -2.45
N ARG A 204 18.56 -10.57 -2.86
CA ARG A 204 17.53 -11.52 -2.37
C ARG A 204 17.91 -11.89 -0.93
N LEU A 205 17.14 -11.41 0.06
CA LEU A 205 17.48 -11.61 1.48
C LEU A 205 17.65 -13.10 1.86
N SER A 206 16.88 -14.03 1.26
CA SER A 206 17.05 -15.47 1.48
C SER A 206 18.41 -16.04 1.07
N CYS A 207 19.14 -15.35 0.18
CA CYS A 207 20.50 -15.71 -0.24
C CYS A 207 21.58 -15.15 0.71
N CYS A 208 21.24 -14.22 1.60
CA CYS A 208 22.19 -13.45 2.40
C CYS A 208 22.28 -13.91 3.88
N LEU A 209 21.82 -15.12 4.18
CA LEU A 209 21.61 -15.61 5.55
C LEU A 209 22.17 -17.02 5.73
N TYR A 210 22.68 -17.32 6.92
CA TYR A 210 23.10 -18.66 7.32
C TYR A 210 21.89 -19.58 7.51
N LYS A 211 21.99 -20.79 6.94
CA LYS A 211 21.01 -21.88 6.98
C LYS A 211 19.55 -21.42 6.80
N PRO A 212 19.22 -20.82 5.64
CA PRO A 212 17.86 -20.43 5.34
C PRO A 212 16.95 -21.67 5.29
N ARG A 213 15.75 -21.61 5.88
CA ARG A 213 14.73 -22.67 5.80
C ARG A 213 13.36 -22.09 5.49
N MET A 214 12.59 -22.79 4.65
CA MET A 214 11.26 -22.38 4.20
C MET A 214 10.16 -23.19 4.92
N TYR A 215 9.15 -22.50 5.43
CA TYR A 215 7.96 -23.09 6.04
C TYR A 215 6.71 -22.64 5.27
N LYS A 216 5.84 -23.58 4.96
CA LYS A 216 4.54 -23.33 4.29
C LYS A 216 3.47 -23.06 5.34
N TYR A 217 2.86 -21.88 5.27
CA TYR A 217 1.71 -21.50 6.10
C TYR A 217 0.44 -21.44 5.25
N THR A 218 -0.47 -22.40 5.44
CA THR A 218 -1.77 -22.42 4.77
C THR A 218 -2.66 -21.29 5.29
N SER A 219 -3.13 -20.41 4.40
CA SER A 219 -3.96 -19.26 4.77
C SER A 219 -5.43 -19.46 4.36
N ASN A 220 -6.30 -19.62 5.36
CA ASN A 220 -7.76 -19.71 5.13
C ASN A 220 -8.29 -18.48 4.38
N ARG A 221 -7.82 -17.28 4.75
CA ARG A 221 -8.17 -16.02 4.08
C ARG A 221 -7.76 -15.99 2.61
N PHE A 222 -6.58 -16.51 2.27
CA PHE A 222 -6.14 -16.64 0.88
C PHE A 222 -7.07 -17.57 0.09
N LYS A 223 -7.44 -18.71 0.68
CA LYS A 223 -8.39 -19.66 0.09
C LYS A 223 -9.77 -19.03 -0.14
N THR A 224 -10.42 -18.52 0.91
CA THR A 224 -11.79 -17.98 0.83
C THR A 224 -11.91 -16.81 -0.14
N ARG A 225 -10.92 -15.91 -0.19
CA ARG A 225 -10.93 -14.80 -1.16
C ARG A 225 -10.67 -15.27 -2.59
N ALA A 226 -9.87 -16.31 -2.81
CA ALA A 226 -9.72 -16.92 -4.13
C ALA A 226 -11.01 -17.61 -4.60
N GLU A 227 -11.74 -18.26 -3.70
CA GLU A 227 -13.05 -18.86 -3.97
C GLU A 227 -14.09 -17.80 -4.34
N GLN A 228 -14.12 -16.66 -3.62
CA GLN A 228 -14.95 -15.50 -3.97
C GLN A 228 -14.59 -14.92 -5.34
N GLU A 229 -13.31 -14.79 -5.67
CA GLU A 229 -12.86 -14.28 -6.97
C GLU A 229 -13.15 -15.24 -8.13
N VAL A 230 -13.23 -16.56 -7.88
CA VAL A 230 -13.77 -17.53 -8.84
C VAL A 230 -15.27 -17.35 -8.99
N LYS A 231 -16.07 -17.38 -7.90
CA LYS A 231 -17.55 -17.23 -7.97
C LYS A 231 -17.98 -15.98 -8.76
N LYS A 232 -17.31 -14.84 -8.59
CA LYS A 232 -17.54 -13.62 -9.37
C LYS A 232 -17.27 -13.81 -10.87
N ALA A 233 -16.18 -14.49 -11.23
CA ALA A 233 -15.83 -14.77 -12.62
C ALA A 233 -16.79 -15.78 -13.26
N GLU A 234 -17.27 -16.76 -12.50
CA GLU A 234 -18.31 -17.69 -12.95
C GLU A 234 -19.62 -16.99 -13.24
N HIS A 235 -20.08 -16.10 -12.35
CA HIS A 235 -21.28 -15.30 -12.54
C HIS A 235 -21.16 -14.35 -13.75
N MET A 236 -20.03 -13.65 -13.92
CA MET A 236 -19.78 -12.81 -15.10
C MET A 236 -19.74 -13.61 -16.40
N ALA A 237 -19.15 -14.81 -16.40
CA ALA A 237 -19.12 -15.68 -17.58
C ALA A 237 -20.51 -16.21 -17.93
N ARG A 238 -21.33 -16.57 -16.92
CA ARG A 238 -22.73 -16.98 -17.12
C ARG A 238 -23.56 -15.89 -17.80
N ILE A 239 -23.52 -14.66 -17.29
CA ILE A 239 -24.28 -13.53 -17.86
C ILE A 239 -23.83 -13.23 -19.30
N ALA A 240 -22.52 -13.28 -19.58
CA ALA A 240 -22.02 -13.07 -20.94
C ALA A 240 -22.45 -14.19 -21.90
N GLU A 241 -22.44 -15.45 -21.46
CA GLU A 241 -22.93 -16.60 -22.24
C GLU A 241 -24.46 -16.57 -22.46
N GLU A 242 -25.23 -16.01 -21.51
CA GLU A 242 -26.66 -15.77 -21.69
C GLU A 242 -26.93 -14.68 -22.73
N LYS A 243 -26.26 -13.52 -22.63
CA LYS A 243 -26.35 -12.44 -23.63
C LYS A 243 -25.89 -12.86 -25.02
N ALA A 244 -24.83 -13.67 -25.12
CA ALA A 244 -24.37 -14.22 -26.39
C ALA A 244 -25.43 -15.13 -27.03
N ARG A 245 -25.96 -16.10 -26.29
CA ARG A 245 -27.02 -17.00 -26.79
C ARG A 245 -28.31 -16.25 -27.15
N GLU A 246 -28.67 -15.22 -26.38
CA GLU A 246 -29.82 -14.35 -26.68
C GLU A 246 -29.62 -13.57 -27.98
N ALA A 247 -28.48 -12.91 -28.15
CA ALA A 247 -28.16 -12.14 -29.37
C ALA A 247 -28.07 -13.04 -30.61
N GLU A 248 -27.46 -14.22 -30.49
CA GLU A 248 -27.43 -15.24 -31.55
C GLU A 248 -28.82 -15.78 -31.89
N SER A 249 -29.68 -15.96 -30.88
CA SER A 249 -31.07 -16.38 -31.10
C SER A 249 -31.87 -15.31 -31.83
N LYS A 250 -31.74 -14.04 -31.40
CA LYS A 250 -32.33 -12.86 -32.07
C LYS A 250 -31.83 -12.71 -33.52
N ALA A 251 -30.53 -12.97 -33.78
CA ALA A 251 -29.99 -12.97 -35.14
C ALA A 251 -30.67 -14.02 -36.03
N ARG A 252 -30.69 -15.29 -35.59
CA ARG A 252 -31.32 -16.41 -36.34
C ARG A 252 -32.82 -16.22 -36.53
N ALA A 253 -33.52 -15.73 -35.51
CA ALA A 253 -34.96 -15.47 -35.57
C ALA A 253 -35.29 -14.31 -36.53
N LEU A 254 -34.48 -13.26 -36.54
CA LEU A 254 -34.61 -12.15 -37.50
C LEU A 254 -34.33 -12.61 -38.93
N GLU A 255 -33.28 -13.42 -39.13
CA GLU A 255 -32.92 -14.00 -40.43
C GLU A 255 -34.05 -14.84 -41.03
N LEU A 256 -34.64 -15.74 -40.22
CA LEU A 256 -35.82 -16.52 -40.58
C LEU A 256 -37.05 -15.64 -40.87
N ARG A 257 -37.31 -14.62 -40.04
CA ARG A 257 -38.46 -13.71 -40.21
C ARG A 257 -38.34 -12.84 -41.46
N LEU A 258 -37.12 -12.48 -41.87
CA LEU A 258 -36.90 -11.68 -43.07
C LEU A 258 -37.08 -12.49 -44.36
N GLY A 259 -36.88 -13.82 -44.33
CA GLY A 259 -37.46 -14.74 -45.33
C GLY A 259 -37.10 -14.51 -46.80
N GLY A 260 -36.04 -13.77 -47.11
CA GLY A 260 -35.67 -13.36 -48.47
C GLY A 260 -35.89 -11.87 -48.80
N ASP A 261 -36.32 -11.04 -47.84
CA ASP A 261 -36.44 -9.59 -47.98
C ASP A 261 -35.11 -8.94 -48.42
N LEU A 262 -35.12 -8.35 -49.62
CA LEU A 262 -33.99 -7.67 -50.24
C LEU A 262 -33.98 -6.15 -50.00
N THR A 263 -34.86 -5.58 -49.17
CA THR A 263 -34.78 -4.16 -48.81
C THR A 263 -33.42 -3.81 -48.19
N ARG A 264 -33.01 -2.54 -48.34
CA ARG A 264 -31.73 -2.06 -47.81
C ARG A 264 -31.75 -2.02 -46.28
N GLU A 265 -32.84 -1.54 -45.68
CA GLU A 265 -32.99 -1.47 -44.23
C GLU A 265 -32.94 -2.86 -43.57
N SER A 266 -33.69 -3.85 -44.07
CA SER A 266 -33.65 -5.21 -43.50
C SER A 266 -32.27 -5.86 -43.59
N ARG A 267 -31.58 -5.69 -44.72
CA ARG A 267 -30.20 -6.19 -44.90
C ARG A 267 -29.17 -5.48 -44.02
N VAL A 268 -29.36 -4.20 -43.69
CA VAL A 268 -28.52 -3.48 -42.70
C VAL A 268 -28.84 -3.96 -41.27
N THR A 269 -30.12 -4.06 -40.92
CA THR A 269 -30.59 -4.45 -39.59
C THR A 269 -30.14 -5.87 -39.24
N LEU A 270 -30.27 -6.83 -40.17
CA LEU A 270 -29.81 -8.19 -39.99
C LEU A 270 -28.29 -8.25 -39.71
N ARG A 271 -27.49 -7.54 -40.51
CA ARG A 271 -26.03 -7.45 -40.30
C ARG A 271 -25.67 -6.81 -38.96
N GLN A 272 -26.42 -5.82 -38.50
CA GLN A 272 -26.19 -5.20 -37.19
C GLN A 272 -26.43 -6.19 -36.04
N VAL A 273 -27.51 -6.98 -36.10
CA VAL A 273 -27.80 -8.01 -35.08
C VAL A 273 -26.81 -9.18 -35.16
N GLN A 274 -26.42 -9.61 -36.37
CA GLN A 274 -25.37 -10.64 -36.56
C GLN A 274 -24.01 -10.17 -36.01
N ASN A 275 -23.58 -8.93 -36.28
CA ASN A 275 -22.33 -8.37 -35.74
C ASN A 275 -22.38 -8.20 -34.21
N LEU A 276 -23.53 -7.83 -33.65
CA LEU A 276 -23.74 -7.77 -32.20
C LEU A 276 -23.62 -9.16 -31.56
N ALA A 277 -24.22 -10.19 -32.17
CA ALA A 277 -24.10 -11.57 -31.71
C ALA A 277 -22.65 -12.08 -31.73
N ILE A 278 -21.90 -11.81 -32.82
CA ILE A 278 -20.47 -12.13 -32.92
C ILE A 278 -19.66 -11.43 -31.81
N THR A 279 -19.96 -10.16 -31.53
CA THR A 279 -19.27 -9.39 -30.48
C THR A 279 -19.56 -9.96 -29.09
N MET A 280 -20.84 -10.23 -28.79
CA MET A 280 -21.26 -10.83 -27.50
C MET A 280 -20.66 -12.23 -27.30
N ARG A 281 -20.55 -13.04 -28.36
CA ARG A 281 -19.87 -14.35 -28.32
C ARG A 281 -18.38 -14.21 -28.00
N GLN A 282 -17.67 -13.27 -28.62
CA GLN A 282 -16.27 -12.99 -28.31
C GLN A 282 -16.08 -12.53 -26.85
N GLU A 283 -16.98 -11.69 -26.33
CA GLU A 283 -16.98 -11.30 -24.92
C GLU A 283 -17.21 -12.50 -23.98
N ALA A 284 -18.20 -13.35 -24.28
CA ALA A 284 -18.48 -14.57 -23.50
C ALA A 284 -17.25 -15.49 -23.43
N ASP A 285 -16.59 -15.75 -24.56
CA ASP A 285 -15.36 -16.53 -24.60
C ASP A 285 -14.19 -15.89 -23.82
N VAL A 286 -14.09 -14.56 -23.81
CA VAL A 286 -13.13 -13.85 -22.95
C VAL A 286 -13.45 -14.04 -21.46
N LYS A 287 -14.71 -13.88 -21.03
CA LYS A 287 -15.11 -14.09 -19.62
C LYS A 287 -14.91 -15.56 -19.20
N LYS A 288 -15.23 -16.51 -20.08
CA LYS A 288 -15.01 -17.95 -19.89
C LYS A 288 -13.53 -18.28 -19.70
N ARG A 289 -12.64 -17.78 -20.58
CA ARG A 289 -11.18 -17.94 -20.40
C ARG A 289 -10.67 -17.37 -19.08
N ILE A 290 -11.23 -16.25 -18.61
CA ILE A 290 -10.89 -15.66 -17.29
C ILE A 290 -11.39 -16.54 -16.14
N LYS A 291 -12.63 -17.05 -16.18
CA LYS A 291 -13.12 -18.07 -15.24
C LYS A 291 -12.16 -19.26 -15.19
N ASP A 292 -11.84 -19.85 -16.33
CA ASP A 292 -11.08 -21.09 -16.41
C ASP A 292 -9.60 -20.90 -16.01
N ALA A 293 -9.05 -19.68 -16.15
CA ALA A 293 -7.78 -19.29 -15.55
C ALA A 293 -7.87 -19.25 -14.02
N LYS A 294 -8.82 -18.49 -13.45
CA LYS A 294 -9.03 -18.39 -12.00
C LYS A 294 -9.34 -19.74 -11.35
N GLN A 295 -10.14 -20.60 -11.99
CA GLN A 295 -10.50 -21.91 -11.47
C GLN A 295 -9.34 -22.92 -11.53
N ARG A 296 -8.35 -22.71 -12.43
CA ARG A 296 -7.06 -23.42 -12.38
C ARG A 296 -6.18 -22.88 -11.25
N ALA A 297 -6.01 -21.56 -11.16
CA ALA A 297 -5.24 -20.92 -10.10
C ALA A 297 -5.78 -21.23 -8.68
N LEU A 298 -7.09 -21.41 -8.52
CA LEU A 298 -7.69 -21.82 -7.24
C LEU A 298 -7.15 -23.18 -6.74
N LYS A 299 -6.87 -24.13 -7.65
CA LYS A 299 -6.36 -25.47 -7.31
C LYS A 299 -4.93 -25.48 -6.77
N GLU A 300 -4.18 -24.40 -6.98
CA GLU A 300 -2.82 -24.27 -6.42
C GLU A 300 -2.87 -24.08 -4.89
N PRO A 301 -1.85 -24.53 -4.12
CA PRO A 301 -1.82 -24.36 -2.67
C PRO A 301 -1.94 -22.89 -2.24
N LYS A 302 -2.92 -22.59 -1.39
CA LYS A 302 -3.18 -21.23 -0.87
C LYS A 302 -2.33 -20.99 0.38
N GLU A 303 -1.02 -20.96 0.15
CA GLU A 303 0.03 -20.91 1.17
C GLU A 303 0.86 -19.64 1.06
N LEU A 304 1.38 -19.17 2.19
CA LEU A 304 2.48 -18.22 2.25
C LEU A 304 3.78 -18.97 2.58
N ASN A 305 4.88 -18.57 1.96
CA ASN A 305 6.20 -19.17 2.21
C ASN A 305 6.97 -18.25 3.17
N PHE A 306 7.12 -18.68 4.43
CA PHE A 306 7.99 -17.99 5.41
C PHE A 306 9.40 -18.55 5.29
N ILE A 307 10.38 -17.72 4.94
CA ILE A 307 11.80 -18.10 4.89
C ILE A 307 12.52 -17.46 6.07
N PHE A 308 13.16 -18.26 6.93
CA PHE A 308 13.96 -17.77 8.06
C PHE A 308 15.43 -18.14 7.88
N GLY A 309 16.35 -17.26 8.26
CA GLY A 309 17.80 -17.47 8.21
C GLY A 309 18.53 -16.58 9.22
N VAL A 310 19.73 -16.94 9.67
CA VAL A 310 20.50 -16.10 10.63
C VAL A 310 21.37 -15.11 9.88
N ASN A 311 21.27 -13.82 10.22
CA ASN A 311 22.17 -12.79 9.76
C ASN A 311 23.47 -12.83 10.59
N ILE A 312 24.44 -13.64 10.14
CA ILE A 312 25.72 -13.79 10.82
C ILE A 312 26.70 -12.64 10.56
N GLU A 313 26.52 -11.85 9.50
CA GLU A 313 27.34 -10.64 9.27
C GLU A 313 26.93 -9.48 10.19
N GLN A 314 25.63 -9.33 10.48
CA GLN A 314 25.10 -8.22 11.31
C GLN A 314 23.95 -8.71 12.22
N ARG A 315 24.27 -9.28 13.39
CA ARG A 315 23.30 -9.93 14.32
C ARG A 315 22.23 -9.01 14.91
N GLU A 316 22.39 -7.70 14.78
CA GLU A 316 21.43 -6.67 15.21
C GLU A 316 20.53 -6.14 14.08
N LEU A 317 20.74 -6.62 12.85
CA LEU A 317 19.88 -6.39 11.68
C LEU A 317 19.02 -7.63 11.43
N ASP A 318 18.11 -7.87 12.38
CA ASP A 318 17.25 -9.06 12.48
C ASP A 318 15.77 -8.72 12.72
N GLY A 319 14.87 -9.66 12.44
CA GLY A 319 13.41 -9.41 12.40
C GLY A 319 12.81 -9.68 11.02
N MET A 320 11.51 -9.42 10.87
CA MET A 320 10.75 -9.80 9.68
C MET A 320 10.77 -8.72 8.59
N PHE A 321 11.01 -9.14 7.35
CA PHE A 321 10.83 -8.38 6.13
C PHE A 321 9.59 -8.91 5.39
N ILE A 322 8.56 -8.08 5.29
CA ILE A 322 7.23 -8.46 4.82
C ILE A 322 6.96 -7.68 3.54
N TYR A 323 6.97 -8.40 2.43
CA TYR A 323 6.72 -7.90 1.08
C TYR A 323 5.24 -8.06 0.71
N ASN A 324 4.77 -7.25 -0.22
CA ASN A 324 3.44 -7.32 -0.80
C ASN A 324 3.52 -7.20 -2.32
N CYS A 325 3.14 -8.27 -3.01
CA CYS A 325 3.40 -8.44 -4.44
C CYS A 325 4.82 -7.97 -4.81
N SER A 326 5.77 -8.56 -4.09
CA SER A 326 7.22 -8.43 -4.26
C SER A 326 7.84 -7.08 -3.92
N ARG A 327 7.07 -6.08 -3.44
CA ARG A 327 7.58 -4.81 -2.86
C ARG A 327 7.60 -4.88 -1.34
N LEU A 328 8.72 -4.52 -0.70
CA LEU A 328 8.85 -4.44 0.76
C LEU A 328 7.81 -3.47 1.35
N ILE A 329 7.13 -3.83 2.44
CA ILE A 329 6.18 -2.95 3.17
C ILE A 329 6.65 -2.71 4.61
N LYS A 330 7.06 -3.76 5.32
CA LYS A 330 7.58 -3.71 6.70
C LYS A 330 8.93 -4.41 6.78
N MET A 331 9.84 -3.88 7.59
CA MET A 331 11.22 -4.39 7.77
C MET A 331 11.57 -4.39 9.25
N TYR A 332 12.44 -5.32 9.67
CA TYR A 332 12.90 -5.49 11.05
C TYR A 332 11.77 -5.69 12.09
N GLU A 333 10.56 -6.09 11.68
CA GLU A 333 9.44 -6.27 12.60
C GLU A 333 9.72 -7.47 13.54
N LYS A 334 9.79 -7.26 14.85
CA LYS A 334 10.10 -8.33 15.82
C LYS A 334 8.86 -9.21 16.05
N VAL A 335 9.04 -10.53 16.07
CA VAL A 335 7.95 -11.50 16.30
C VAL A 335 8.38 -12.65 17.21
N GLY A 336 7.41 -13.28 17.89
CA GLY A 336 7.66 -14.45 18.74
C GLY A 336 8.74 -14.18 19.81
N PRO A 337 9.72 -15.08 20.01
CA PRO A 337 10.75 -14.92 21.05
C PRO A 337 11.61 -13.65 20.93
N GLN A 338 11.67 -13.00 19.77
CA GLN A 338 12.38 -11.73 19.61
C GLN A 338 11.75 -10.57 20.40
N LEU A 339 10.53 -10.74 20.90
CA LEU A 339 9.83 -9.79 21.77
C LEU A 339 10.14 -10.01 23.27
N GLU A 340 10.83 -11.09 23.62
CA GLU A 340 11.02 -11.54 25.01
C GLU A 340 12.35 -11.05 25.64
N GLY A 341 13.08 -10.17 24.94
CA GLY A 341 14.27 -9.46 25.48
C GLY A 341 15.54 -10.30 25.65
N GLY A 342 15.54 -11.57 25.24
CA GLY A 342 16.68 -12.49 25.35
C GLY A 342 17.37 -12.81 24.02
N MET A 343 18.45 -13.60 24.07
CA MET A 343 19.19 -14.06 22.88
C MET A 343 18.43 -15.07 22.00
N ALA A 344 17.21 -15.48 22.39
CA ALA A 344 16.42 -16.47 21.66
C ALA A 344 15.87 -15.87 20.35
N CYS A 345 16.20 -16.47 19.21
CA CYS A 345 15.89 -15.94 17.87
C CYS A 345 16.51 -14.56 17.55
N GLY A 346 17.39 -14.02 18.40
CA GLY A 346 18.20 -12.85 18.07
C GLY A 346 19.09 -13.15 16.87
N GLY A 347 19.25 -12.19 15.96
CA GLY A 347 20.00 -12.38 14.72
C GLY A 347 19.24 -13.13 13.62
N VAL A 348 17.99 -13.55 13.84
CA VAL A 348 17.20 -14.24 12.81
C VAL A 348 16.40 -13.23 11.97
N VAL A 349 16.64 -13.24 10.66
CA VAL A 349 15.80 -12.56 9.67
C VAL A 349 14.74 -13.52 9.16
N GLY A 350 13.50 -13.03 9.05
CA GLY A 350 12.41 -13.73 8.37
C GLY A 350 11.94 -12.96 7.13
N VAL A 351 11.52 -13.67 6.10
CA VAL A 351 11.09 -13.10 4.81
C VAL A 351 9.79 -13.77 4.36
N VAL A 352 8.84 -12.97 3.88
CA VAL A 352 7.60 -13.43 3.23
C VAL A 352 7.16 -12.45 2.16
N ASP A 353 6.59 -12.94 1.05
CA ASP A 353 5.80 -12.14 0.12
C ASP A 353 4.32 -12.49 0.28
N VAL A 354 3.47 -11.47 0.43
CA VAL A 354 2.04 -11.59 0.71
C VAL A 354 1.28 -11.04 -0.50
N PRO A 355 0.48 -11.85 -1.22
CA PRO A 355 -0.26 -11.34 -2.38
C PRO A 355 -1.35 -10.35 -1.94
N TYR A 356 -1.68 -9.39 -2.82
CA TYR A 356 -2.76 -8.40 -2.62
C TYR A 356 -4.07 -9.04 -2.12
N LEU A 357 -4.39 -10.24 -2.60
CA LEU A 357 -5.59 -10.98 -2.20
C LEU A 357 -5.64 -11.29 -0.69
N VAL A 358 -4.50 -11.39 0.00
CA VAL A 358 -4.42 -11.66 1.45
C VAL A 358 -4.35 -10.36 2.25
N LEU A 359 -3.40 -9.47 1.95
CA LEU A 359 -3.29 -8.15 2.56
C LEU A 359 -3.08 -7.09 1.49
N GLU A 360 -3.76 -5.95 1.66
CA GLU A 360 -3.50 -4.72 0.92
C GLU A 360 -2.68 -3.75 1.77
N PRO A 361 -1.78 -2.95 1.17
CA PRO A 361 -0.99 -1.95 1.87
C PRO A 361 -1.83 -0.71 2.21
N THR A 362 -1.32 0.13 3.11
CA THR A 362 -1.84 1.49 3.33
C THR A 362 -1.49 2.42 2.16
N HIS A 363 -2.07 3.62 2.15
CA HIS A 363 -1.89 4.65 1.11
C HIS A 363 -0.41 4.96 0.81
N ASN A 364 0.45 5.05 1.83
CA ASN A 364 1.89 5.30 1.70
C ASN A 364 2.73 4.02 1.47
N LYS A 365 2.11 2.84 1.52
CA LYS A 365 2.73 1.51 1.37
C LYS A 365 3.87 1.20 2.35
N GLN A 366 3.85 1.79 3.55
CA GLN A 366 4.76 1.44 4.66
C GLN A 366 4.05 0.66 5.78
N ASP A 367 2.75 0.34 5.63
CA ASP A 367 2.03 -0.60 6.50
C ASP A 367 0.89 -1.30 5.73
N PHE A 368 0.05 -2.09 6.41
CA PHE A 368 -1.06 -2.84 5.84
C PHE A 368 -2.43 -2.29 6.30
N ALA A 369 -3.39 -2.20 5.36
CA ALA A 369 -4.71 -1.64 5.63
C ALA A 369 -5.54 -2.50 6.60
N ASP A 370 -5.35 -3.82 6.61
CA ASP A 370 -6.00 -4.74 7.55
C ASP A 370 -5.07 -5.06 8.72
N ALA A 371 -5.06 -4.18 9.72
CA ALA A 371 -4.23 -4.33 10.91
C ALA A 371 -4.61 -5.56 11.78
N LYS A 372 -5.83 -6.10 11.66
CA LYS A 372 -6.25 -7.31 12.38
C LYS A 372 -5.53 -8.54 11.82
N GLU A 373 -5.47 -8.64 10.50
CA GLU A 373 -4.90 -9.80 9.82
C GLU A 373 -3.39 -9.66 9.57
N TYR A 374 -2.87 -8.44 9.53
CA TYR A 374 -1.44 -8.19 9.72
C TYR A 374 -0.94 -8.73 11.07
N ARG A 375 -1.65 -8.45 12.19
CA ARG A 375 -1.31 -9.04 13.50
C ARG A 375 -1.45 -10.58 13.53
N HIS A 376 -2.39 -11.16 12.77
CA HIS A 376 -2.49 -12.61 12.62
C HIS A 376 -1.26 -13.19 11.88
N LEU A 377 -0.83 -12.55 10.79
CA LEU A 377 0.38 -12.90 10.06
C LEU A 377 1.62 -12.83 10.97
N LEU A 378 1.83 -11.73 11.70
CA LEU A 378 2.95 -11.60 12.64
C LEU A 378 2.97 -12.71 13.69
N LYS A 379 1.81 -13.05 14.27
CA LYS A 379 1.69 -14.15 15.22
C LYS A 379 2.06 -15.50 14.57
N ALA A 380 1.55 -15.77 13.36
CA ALA A 380 1.89 -16.97 12.61
C ALA A 380 3.39 -17.05 12.30
N MET A 381 4.02 -15.94 11.88
CA MET A 381 5.47 -15.87 11.65
C MET A 381 6.26 -16.12 12.94
N GLY A 382 5.82 -15.56 14.09
CA GLY A 382 6.44 -15.82 15.40
C GLY A 382 6.38 -17.29 15.84
N GLU A 383 5.26 -17.97 15.59
CA GLU A 383 5.12 -19.42 15.86
C GLU A 383 6.06 -20.26 14.98
N HIS A 384 6.24 -19.89 13.71
CA HIS A 384 7.18 -20.58 12.81
C HIS A 384 8.65 -20.21 13.09
N LEU A 385 8.95 -18.99 13.54
CA LEU A 385 10.28 -18.56 13.95
C LEU A 385 10.77 -19.39 15.16
N ALA A 386 9.90 -19.64 16.13
CA ALA A 386 10.20 -20.52 17.25
C ALA A 386 10.48 -21.97 16.80
N GLN A 387 9.78 -22.47 15.76
CA GLN A 387 10.13 -23.76 15.15
C GLN A 387 11.48 -23.71 14.43
N TYR A 388 11.75 -22.65 13.65
CA TYR A 388 13.04 -22.48 12.97
C TYR A 388 14.21 -22.54 13.97
N TRP A 389 14.10 -21.87 15.11
CA TRP A 389 15.13 -21.88 16.15
C TRP A 389 15.37 -23.28 16.75
N LYS A 390 14.31 -24.08 16.96
CA LYS A 390 14.43 -25.51 17.29
C LYS A 390 15.13 -26.29 16.16
N ASP A 391 14.72 -26.05 14.92
CA ASP A 391 15.14 -26.79 13.71
C ASP A 391 16.58 -26.51 13.25
N VAL A 392 17.20 -25.39 13.66
CA VAL A 392 18.65 -25.12 13.46
C VAL A 392 19.52 -25.53 14.65
N ALA A 393 18.91 -25.89 15.78
CA ALA A 393 19.57 -26.44 16.97
C ALA A 393 20.73 -25.59 17.56
N ILE A 394 20.75 -24.27 17.32
CA ILE A 394 21.80 -23.36 17.84
C ILE A 394 21.87 -23.42 19.37
N ALA A 395 20.73 -23.45 20.06
CA ALA A 395 20.66 -23.57 21.52
C ALA A 395 21.34 -24.85 22.04
N GLN A 396 21.28 -25.97 21.31
CA GLN A 396 21.91 -27.25 21.70
C GLN A 396 23.44 -27.21 21.58
N ARG A 397 23.99 -26.29 20.78
CA ARG A 397 25.44 -26.07 20.62
C ARG A 397 26.00 -25.02 21.59
N GLY A 398 25.13 -24.28 22.27
CA GLY A 398 25.44 -23.10 23.07
C GLY A 398 25.39 -21.82 22.23
N ILE A 399 24.46 -20.93 22.56
CA ILE A 399 24.19 -19.70 21.78
C ILE A 399 25.41 -18.77 21.75
N ILE A 400 26.13 -18.62 22.87
CA ILE A 400 27.33 -17.78 22.96
C ILE A 400 28.43 -18.32 22.04
N LYS A 401 28.78 -19.62 22.18
CA LYS A 401 29.78 -20.32 21.35
C LYS A 401 29.51 -20.20 19.84
N PHE A 402 28.24 -20.24 19.44
CA PHE A 402 27.82 -20.04 18.06
C PHE A 402 28.15 -18.63 17.53
N TRP A 403 27.99 -17.59 18.36
CA TRP A 403 28.33 -16.22 17.98
C TRP A 403 29.85 -15.95 18.07
N ASP A 404 30.55 -16.56 19.02
CA ASP A 404 32.01 -16.55 19.12
C ASP A 404 32.67 -17.12 17.85
N GLU A 405 32.12 -18.21 17.30
CA GLU A 405 32.59 -18.88 16.06
C GLU A 405 32.61 -17.93 14.85
N PHE A 406 31.69 -16.97 14.80
CA PHE A 406 31.59 -15.96 13.73
C PHE A 406 32.24 -14.61 14.06
N GLY A 407 32.85 -14.50 15.24
CA GLY A 407 33.71 -13.37 15.64
C GLY A 407 33.02 -12.30 16.50
N TYR A 408 31.85 -12.56 17.08
CA TYR A 408 31.19 -11.60 17.97
C TYR A 408 31.76 -11.62 19.39
N LEU A 409 33.03 -11.25 19.51
CA LEU A 409 33.79 -11.27 20.77
C LEU A 409 33.32 -10.22 21.80
N SER A 410 32.44 -9.30 21.40
CA SER A 410 31.88 -8.25 22.27
C SER A 410 30.57 -8.69 22.94
N ALA A 411 30.48 -8.39 24.24
CA ALA A 411 29.26 -8.56 25.02
C ALA A 411 28.12 -7.62 24.59
N ASN A 412 28.42 -6.48 23.96
CA ASN A 412 27.40 -5.61 23.38
C ASN A 412 26.82 -6.27 22.12
N TRP A 413 25.50 -6.52 22.12
CA TRP A 413 24.81 -7.17 21.00
C TRP A 413 24.96 -6.40 19.68
N ASN A 414 24.96 -5.07 19.73
CA ASN A 414 24.94 -4.18 18.56
C ASN A 414 26.32 -4.01 17.91
N GLN A 415 27.39 -4.44 18.58
CA GLN A 415 28.74 -4.35 18.01
C GLN A 415 28.93 -5.37 16.86
N PRO A 416 29.55 -4.97 15.73
CA PRO A 416 29.78 -5.85 14.60
C PRO A 416 30.76 -6.98 14.95
N PRO A 417 30.76 -8.08 14.17
CA PRO A 417 31.71 -9.17 14.40
C PRO A 417 33.12 -8.76 13.97
N SER A 418 34.12 -9.41 14.56
CA SER A 418 35.54 -9.22 14.23
C SER A 418 35.79 -9.28 12.71
N SER A 419 36.57 -8.31 12.26
CA SER A 419 37.01 -8.11 10.87
C SER A 419 38.27 -8.91 10.53
N GLU A 420 38.81 -9.69 11.47
CA GLU A 420 39.93 -10.59 11.23
C GLU A 420 39.60 -11.61 10.14
N LEU A 421 40.61 -11.92 9.32
CA LEU A 421 40.48 -12.78 8.14
C LEU A 421 39.93 -14.18 8.46
N ARG A 422 40.18 -14.74 9.65
CA ARG A 422 39.60 -16.02 10.09
C ARG A 422 38.07 -15.98 10.22
N TYR A 423 37.52 -14.91 10.79
CA TYR A 423 36.09 -14.76 11.01
C TYR A 423 35.37 -14.35 9.72
N LYS A 424 35.94 -13.43 8.93
CA LYS A 424 35.48 -13.13 7.56
C LYS A 424 35.35 -14.41 6.72
N ARG A 425 36.41 -15.24 6.68
CA ARG A 425 36.40 -16.53 5.98
C ARG A 425 35.32 -17.48 6.52
N ARG A 426 35.18 -17.58 7.85
CA ARG A 426 34.21 -18.49 8.48
C ARG A 426 32.77 -18.14 8.11
N ARG A 427 32.41 -16.85 8.04
CA ARG A 427 31.08 -16.38 7.62
C ARG A 427 30.88 -16.50 6.09
N ALA A 428 31.87 -16.11 5.30
CA ALA A 428 31.82 -16.20 3.82
C ALA A 428 31.75 -17.65 3.28
N MET A 429 32.17 -18.64 4.05
CA MET A 429 31.97 -20.07 3.72
C MET A 429 30.52 -20.55 3.90
N GLU A 430 29.71 -19.85 4.69
CA GLU A 430 28.34 -20.26 5.07
C GLU A 430 27.25 -19.51 4.28
N ILE A 431 27.60 -18.39 3.63
CA ILE A 431 26.69 -17.57 2.81
C ILE A 431 27.23 -17.50 1.37
N PRO A 432 26.59 -18.19 0.40
CA PRO A 432 27.02 -18.15 -1.01
C PRO A 432 26.92 -16.74 -1.61
N THR A 433 27.99 -16.27 -2.26
CA THR A 433 27.94 -15.02 -3.02
C THR A 433 27.03 -15.18 -4.24
N THR A 434 26.03 -14.30 -4.37
CA THR A 434 25.18 -14.23 -5.57
C THR A 434 25.24 -12.83 -6.18
N ILE A 435 25.20 -12.77 -7.52
CA ILE A 435 25.39 -11.54 -8.30
C ILE A 435 24.47 -11.55 -9.53
N GLN A 436 24.05 -10.36 -9.98
CA GLN A 436 23.18 -10.22 -11.14
C GLN A 436 23.99 -9.84 -12.39
N CYS A 437 23.76 -10.54 -13.49
CA CYS A 437 24.33 -10.20 -14.80
C CYS A 437 23.66 -8.95 -15.39
N ASP A 438 24.46 -7.96 -15.78
CA ASP A 438 23.99 -6.70 -16.37
C ASP A 438 23.31 -6.82 -17.74
N VAL A 439 23.64 -7.87 -18.51
CA VAL A 439 23.10 -8.09 -19.86
C VAL A 439 21.78 -8.86 -19.83
N CYS A 440 21.73 -10.00 -19.13
CA CYS A 440 20.55 -10.89 -19.15
C CYS A 440 19.71 -10.88 -17.87
N LEU A 441 20.06 -10.05 -16.88
CA LEU A 441 19.35 -9.85 -15.61
C LEU A 441 19.13 -11.13 -14.75
N LYS A 442 19.79 -12.23 -15.12
CA LYS A 442 19.84 -13.50 -14.36
C LYS A 442 20.79 -13.38 -13.19
N TRP A 443 20.39 -13.99 -12.07
CA TRP A 443 21.22 -14.20 -10.89
C TRP A 443 22.11 -15.42 -11.08
N ARG A 444 23.40 -15.26 -10.81
CA ARG A 444 24.38 -16.35 -10.74
C ARG A 444 24.88 -16.52 -9.31
N THR A 445 25.23 -17.75 -8.96
CA THR A 445 26.00 -18.05 -7.74
C THR A 445 27.46 -18.16 -8.11
N LEU A 446 28.34 -17.53 -7.35
CA LEU A 446 29.79 -17.63 -7.55
C LEU A 446 30.37 -18.72 -6.64
N PRO A 447 31.29 -19.58 -7.13
CA PRO A 447 31.94 -20.57 -6.29
C PRO A 447 32.85 -19.89 -5.25
N PHE A 448 32.90 -20.42 -4.03
CA PHE A 448 33.74 -19.88 -2.97
C PHE A 448 35.22 -19.96 -3.34
N GLN A 449 35.91 -18.82 -3.28
CA GLN A 449 37.35 -18.71 -3.49
C GLN A 449 37.97 -17.92 -2.33
N LEU A 450 39.07 -18.43 -1.76
CA LEU A 450 39.71 -17.84 -0.58
C LEU A 450 40.26 -16.43 -0.83
N SER A 451 40.59 -16.13 -2.09
CA SER A 451 41.01 -14.82 -2.62
C SER A 451 39.86 -13.82 -2.80
N SER A 452 38.61 -14.27 -2.79
CA SER A 452 37.42 -13.42 -3.02
C SER A 452 36.77 -12.89 -1.74
N VAL A 453 37.22 -13.35 -0.57
CA VAL A 453 36.65 -12.96 0.75
C VAL A 453 36.84 -11.47 1.06
N GLU A 454 37.80 -10.80 0.43
CA GLU A 454 38.05 -9.35 0.56
C GLU A 454 38.05 -8.64 -0.81
N LYS A 455 37.53 -9.31 -1.85
CA LYS A 455 37.52 -8.77 -3.22
C LYS A 455 36.16 -8.17 -3.54
N ASN A 456 36.11 -6.85 -3.68
CA ASN A 456 34.97 -6.17 -4.29
C ASN A 456 34.82 -6.64 -5.74
N TYR A 457 33.62 -7.08 -6.11
CA TYR A 457 33.26 -7.30 -7.51
C TYR A 457 32.97 -5.95 -8.17
N PRO A 458 33.33 -5.76 -9.45
CA PRO A 458 33.03 -4.51 -10.17
C PRO A 458 31.51 -4.32 -10.34
N ASP A 459 31.06 -3.07 -10.33
CA ASP A 459 29.68 -2.68 -10.62
C ASP A 459 29.14 -3.39 -11.87
N SER A 460 29.87 -3.30 -12.99
CA SER A 460 29.54 -4.04 -14.20
C SER A 460 30.01 -5.49 -14.08
N TRP A 461 29.05 -6.42 -14.06
CA TRP A 461 29.32 -7.86 -14.03
C TRP A 461 28.43 -8.61 -15.01
N VAL A 462 29.04 -9.53 -15.79
CA VAL A 462 28.36 -10.33 -16.82
C VAL A 462 28.67 -11.81 -16.66
N CYS A 463 27.82 -12.68 -17.23
CA CYS A 463 27.94 -14.13 -17.02
C CYS A 463 29.32 -14.69 -17.40
N SER A 464 29.98 -14.15 -18.45
CA SER A 464 31.33 -14.57 -18.88
C SER A 464 32.46 -14.21 -17.90
N MET A 465 32.14 -13.55 -16.79
CA MET A 465 33.04 -13.32 -15.66
C MET A 465 32.83 -14.35 -14.53
N ASN A 466 31.93 -15.33 -14.71
CA ASN A 466 31.73 -16.42 -13.77
C ASN A 466 32.74 -17.54 -14.03
N PRO A 467 33.56 -17.96 -13.03
CA PRO A 467 34.43 -19.13 -13.17
C PRO A 467 33.71 -20.48 -13.18
N ASP A 468 32.38 -20.52 -12.98
CA ASP A 468 31.56 -21.73 -13.12
C ASP A 468 31.08 -21.93 -14.58
N PRO A 469 31.53 -22.98 -15.30
CA PRO A 469 31.17 -23.24 -16.70
C PRO A 469 29.72 -23.68 -16.92
N GLU A 470 28.93 -23.97 -15.88
CA GLU A 470 27.47 -24.14 -16.01
C GLU A 470 26.73 -22.79 -16.08
N GLN A 471 27.39 -21.70 -15.67
CA GLN A 471 26.79 -20.38 -15.45
C GLN A 471 27.57 -19.23 -16.11
N ASP A 472 28.57 -19.55 -16.94
CA ASP A 472 29.49 -18.67 -17.66
C ASP A 472 28.86 -17.89 -18.83
N ARG A 473 27.62 -18.18 -19.20
CA ARG A 473 26.96 -17.62 -20.39
C ARG A 473 25.57 -17.08 -20.10
N CYS A 474 25.10 -16.13 -20.90
CA CYS A 474 23.82 -15.46 -20.68
C CYS A 474 22.63 -16.38 -20.94
N GLU A 475 22.80 -17.39 -21.78
CA GLU A 475 21.78 -18.32 -22.29
C GLU A 475 21.42 -19.35 -21.23
N ALA A 476 22.43 -19.83 -20.48
CA ALA A 476 22.29 -20.86 -19.44
C ALA A 476 21.14 -20.53 -18.47
N ALA A 477 20.39 -21.56 -18.08
CA ALA A 477 19.23 -21.43 -17.20
C ALA A 477 19.61 -20.75 -15.87
N GLU A 478 18.68 -20.03 -15.26
CA GLU A 478 18.90 -19.43 -13.94
C GLU A 478 18.70 -20.48 -12.85
N GLN A 479 19.72 -20.70 -12.02
CA GLN A 479 19.64 -21.64 -10.91
C GLN A 479 18.80 -21.03 -9.77
N LYS A 480 17.64 -21.63 -9.46
CA LYS A 480 16.81 -21.24 -8.31
C LYS A 480 17.40 -21.77 -7.00
N GLN A 481 17.49 -20.91 -5.98
CA GLN A 481 17.95 -21.30 -4.64
C GLN A 481 17.02 -22.37 -4.05
N LYS A 482 17.53 -23.60 -3.86
CA LYS A 482 16.79 -24.69 -3.18
C LYS A 482 16.85 -24.51 -1.67
N VAL A 483 16.04 -23.62 -1.12
CA VAL A 483 15.90 -23.43 0.33
C VAL A 483 15.32 -24.70 0.97
N PRO A 484 16.00 -25.35 1.94
CA PRO A 484 15.47 -26.53 2.62
C PRO A 484 14.13 -26.28 3.30
N LEU A 485 13.18 -27.21 3.12
CA LEU A 485 11.89 -27.13 3.76
C LEU A 485 12.00 -27.44 5.27
N GLY A 486 11.21 -26.75 6.07
CA GLY A 486 10.91 -27.07 7.46
C GLY A 486 9.41 -27.29 7.66
N THR A 487 9.04 -27.86 8.80
CA THR A 487 7.63 -28.19 9.11
C THR A 487 7.32 -27.69 10.50
N LEU A 488 6.25 -26.89 10.65
CA LEU A 488 5.77 -26.50 11.98
C LEU A 488 5.28 -27.74 12.73
N LYS A 489 6.06 -28.19 13.72
CA LYS A 489 5.63 -29.23 14.65
C LYS A 489 4.64 -28.58 15.61
N LYS A 490 3.35 -28.85 15.40
CA LYS A 490 2.31 -28.54 16.38
C LYS A 490 2.52 -29.49 17.57
N ASP A 491 3.36 -29.07 18.52
CA ASP A 491 3.53 -29.76 19.79
C ASP A 491 2.13 -30.02 20.38
N LEU A 492 1.79 -31.29 20.63
CA LEU A 492 0.53 -31.70 21.24
C LEU A 492 0.54 -31.31 22.72
N LYS A 493 0.38 -30.01 23.00
CA LYS A 493 0.33 -29.44 24.34
C LYS A 493 -0.55 -30.30 25.23
N THR A 494 0.04 -30.90 26.25
CA THR A 494 -0.68 -31.80 27.14
C THR A 494 -1.82 -31.03 27.82
N ASN A 495 -2.90 -31.69 28.25
CA ASN A 495 -3.99 -30.97 28.89
C ASN A 495 -3.54 -30.21 30.14
N LYS A 496 -2.52 -30.71 30.87
CA LYS A 496 -1.88 -30.03 32.00
C LYS A 496 -1.19 -28.70 31.60
N GLU A 497 -0.60 -28.66 30.41
CA GLU A 497 0.11 -27.50 29.86
C GLU A 497 -0.84 -26.49 29.19
N LYS A 498 -1.91 -26.97 28.55
CA LYS A 498 -3.06 -26.12 28.16
C LYS A 498 -3.70 -25.48 29.39
N GLN A 499 -3.88 -26.25 30.47
CA GLN A 499 -4.43 -25.74 31.73
C GLN A 499 -3.52 -24.66 32.32
N LYS A 500 -2.20 -24.88 32.39
CA LYS A 500 -1.24 -23.87 32.86
C LYS A 500 -1.32 -22.58 32.04
N GLN A 501 -1.33 -22.68 30.71
CA GLN A 501 -1.46 -21.50 29.83
C GLN A 501 -2.83 -20.83 29.88
N LEU A 502 -3.89 -21.55 30.28
CA LEU A 502 -5.19 -20.96 30.56
C LEU A 502 -5.16 -20.22 31.91
N THR A 503 -4.61 -20.82 32.97
CA THR A 503 -4.42 -20.19 34.28
C THR A 503 -3.53 -18.95 34.20
N GLU A 504 -2.42 -18.98 33.46
CA GLU A 504 -1.53 -17.83 33.24
C GLU A 504 -2.24 -16.70 32.48
N LYS A 505 -3.10 -17.02 31.51
CA LYS A 505 -3.92 -16.01 30.82
C LYS A 505 -5.03 -15.45 31.68
N ILE A 506 -5.64 -16.28 32.53
CA ILE A 506 -6.63 -15.84 33.52
C ILE A 506 -5.95 -14.89 34.52
N HIS A 507 -4.75 -15.23 35.01
CA HIS A 507 -3.94 -14.36 35.88
C HIS A 507 -3.60 -13.03 35.19
N GLN A 508 -3.08 -13.05 33.95
CA GLN A 508 -2.80 -11.81 33.19
C GLN A 508 -4.06 -10.99 32.86
N GLN A 509 -5.24 -11.60 32.77
CA GLN A 509 -6.51 -10.87 32.66
C GLN A 509 -6.98 -10.33 34.01
N GLN A 510 -6.74 -11.05 35.11
CA GLN A 510 -7.01 -10.61 36.47
C GLN A 510 -6.12 -9.43 36.86
N GLU A 511 -4.80 -9.50 36.65
CA GLU A 511 -3.87 -8.36 36.84
C GLU A 511 -4.31 -7.13 36.04
N LYS A 512 -4.74 -7.33 34.78
CA LYS A 512 -5.28 -6.22 33.97
C LYS A 512 -6.61 -5.68 34.51
N LEU A 513 -7.49 -6.53 35.04
CA LEU A 513 -8.69 -6.09 35.75
C LEU A 513 -8.34 -5.35 37.04
N GLU A 514 -7.38 -5.81 37.82
CA GLU A 514 -6.96 -5.24 39.10
C GLU A 514 -6.29 -3.88 38.91
N VAL A 515 -5.46 -3.70 37.88
CA VAL A 515 -4.94 -2.38 37.47
C VAL A 515 -6.08 -1.44 37.07
N LEU A 516 -7.04 -1.91 36.27
CA LEU A 516 -8.23 -1.13 35.89
C LEU A 516 -9.15 -0.81 37.10
N GLN A 517 -9.18 -1.65 38.13
CA GLN A 517 -9.96 -1.44 39.36
C GLN A 517 -9.25 -0.51 40.36
N HIS A 518 -7.94 -0.64 40.55
CA HIS A 518 -7.16 0.28 41.40
C HIS A 518 -7.20 1.71 40.84
N THR A 519 -7.13 1.87 39.52
CA THR A 519 -7.32 3.16 38.82
C THR A 519 -8.71 3.77 39.07
N ARG A 520 -9.69 2.98 39.52
CA ARG A 520 -11.06 3.43 39.84
C ARG A 520 -11.28 3.75 41.32
N ALA A 521 -10.34 3.43 42.20
CA ALA A 521 -10.51 3.54 43.66
C ALA A 521 -10.25 4.95 44.23
N GLN A 522 -9.52 5.81 43.51
CA GLN A 522 -9.19 7.16 43.96
C GLN A 522 -10.19 8.21 43.45
N ARG A 523 -11.23 8.47 44.27
CA ARG A 523 -12.00 9.74 44.27
C ARG A 523 -12.24 10.16 45.72
N PRO A 524 -12.08 11.45 46.09
CA PRO A 524 -12.38 11.93 47.43
C PRO A 524 -13.89 11.91 47.73
N ARG A 525 -14.26 11.79 49.00
CA ARG A 525 -15.64 11.93 49.49
C ARG A 525 -15.98 13.41 49.70
N SER A 526 -17.21 13.81 49.34
CA SER A 526 -17.76 15.13 49.65
C SER A 526 -18.21 15.23 51.13
N PRO A 527 -18.18 16.44 51.74
CA PRO A 527 -18.79 16.72 53.04
C PRO A 527 -20.34 16.88 52.94
N PRO A 528 -21.07 16.83 54.07
CA PRO A 528 -22.54 16.95 54.10
C PRO A 528 -23.06 18.40 54.13
N LEU A 529 -24.37 18.57 53.91
CA LEU A 529 -25.14 19.81 54.08
C LEU A 529 -26.31 19.60 55.07
N PRO A 530 -26.90 20.66 55.66
CA PRO A 530 -27.64 20.57 56.94
C PRO A 530 -29.15 20.29 56.84
N ASP A 531 -29.72 19.78 57.94
CA ASP A 531 -31.16 19.70 58.21
C ASP A 531 -31.82 21.08 58.42
N VAL A 532 -33.07 21.26 57.97
CA VAL A 532 -34.05 22.21 58.53
C VAL A 532 -35.49 21.87 58.07
N ILE A 533 -36.46 21.85 59.00
CA ILE A 533 -37.94 21.76 58.83
C ILE A 533 -38.47 20.53 58.04
N LYS A 534 -39.06 19.47 58.64
CA LYS A 534 -40.21 19.30 59.57
C LYS A 534 -41.61 19.60 58.99
N ASN A 535 -42.41 18.55 58.76
CA ASN A 535 -43.60 18.22 59.58
C ASN A 535 -44.22 16.85 59.17
N ALA A 536 -45.00 16.25 60.09
CA ALA A 536 -45.62 14.91 60.03
C ALA A 536 -47.12 15.04 60.46
N PRO A 537 -47.97 13.99 60.65
CA PRO A 537 -47.81 12.51 60.64
C PRO A 537 -48.79 11.79 59.65
N SER A 538 -49.02 10.47 59.55
CA SER A 538 -49.19 9.45 60.62
C SER A 538 -49.19 7.94 60.22
N ARG A 539 -48.46 7.16 61.06
CA ARG A 539 -48.69 5.75 61.52
C ARG A 539 -48.61 4.51 60.57
N PRO A 540 -48.41 3.28 61.15
CA PRO A 540 -47.81 2.07 60.51
C PRO A 540 -48.69 0.80 60.78
N PRO A 541 -48.23 -0.46 61.04
CA PRO A 541 -46.93 -1.17 60.89
C PRO A 541 -46.99 -2.49 60.06
N GLY A 542 -45.89 -3.10 59.61
CA GLY A 542 -44.91 -3.93 60.36
C GLY A 542 -44.37 -5.04 59.43
N SER A 543 -43.37 -5.89 59.75
CA SER A 543 -42.62 -6.17 60.99
C SER A 543 -41.14 -6.54 60.69
N SER A 544 -40.35 -6.93 61.71
CA SER A 544 -38.89 -7.21 61.67
C SER A 544 -38.44 -7.93 62.97
N PRO A 545 -37.15 -8.17 63.29
CA PRO A 545 -36.01 -8.69 62.49
C PRO A 545 -35.32 -9.98 63.07
N PRO A 546 -34.09 -9.95 63.65
CA PRO A 546 -32.76 -10.39 63.12
C PRO A 546 -32.31 -11.77 63.74
N PRO A 547 -31.00 -12.18 63.90
CA PRO A 547 -29.69 -11.57 63.55
C PRO A 547 -28.59 -12.50 62.98
N LYS A 548 -27.41 -11.90 62.74
CA LYS A 548 -26.08 -12.55 62.69
C LYS A 548 -25.25 -12.08 63.89
N TYR A 549 -24.41 -12.93 64.50
CA TYR A 549 -22.94 -12.75 64.51
C TYR A 549 -22.17 -13.97 65.08
N CYS A 550 -20.84 -13.85 65.19
CA CYS A 550 -19.86 -14.93 65.37
C CYS A 550 -19.09 -14.85 66.70
N SER A 551 -18.65 -15.99 67.23
CA SER A 551 -17.41 -16.11 68.04
C SER A 551 -16.78 -17.51 67.91
N GLN A 552 -15.49 -17.64 68.27
CA GLN A 552 -14.61 -18.80 68.03
C GLN A 552 -14.45 -19.69 69.28
N LEU A 553 -13.93 -20.94 69.15
CA LEU A 553 -12.97 -21.53 70.10
C LEU A 553 -12.26 -22.82 69.58
N LYS A 554 -11.38 -23.41 70.41
CA LYS A 554 -10.17 -24.19 70.02
C LYS A 554 -10.30 -25.73 69.95
N LYS A 555 -9.36 -26.32 69.18
CA LYS A 555 -8.72 -27.67 69.27
C LYS A 555 -9.14 -28.67 70.37
N SER A 556 -9.33 -29.94 69.97
CA SER A 556 -8.75 -31.15 70.61
C SER A 556 -8.77 -32.35 69.62
N SER A 557 -8.46 -33.59 70.04
CA SER A 557 -7.98 -34.70 69.19
C SER A 557 -8.50 -36.10 69.57
N SER A 558 -8.14 -37.12 68.75
CA SER A 558 -8.24 -38.60 68.97
C SER A 558 -9.64 -39.22 69.12
N ASP A 559 -9.95 -40.47 68.73
CA ASP A 559 -9.44 -41.47 67.73
C ASP A 559 -10.55 -42.58 67.61
N HIS A 560 -10.54 -43.77 66.99
CA HIS A 560 -9.63 -44.70 66.26
C HIS A 560 -10.57 -45.67 65.43
N PRO A 561 -10.22 -46.88 64.91
CA PRO A 561 -8.95 -47.46 64.41
C PRO A 561 -9.03 -48.08 62.98
N ASN A 562 -7.88 -48.60 62.52
CA ASN A 562 -7.57 -49.72 61.58
C ASN A 562 -8.74 -50.56 60.97
N THR A 563 -8.66 -51.15 59.76
CA THR A 563 -7.51 -51.74 58.99
C THR A 563 -7.92 -51.83 57.47
N SER A 564 -7.22 -52.34 56.43
CA SER A 564 -6.02 -53.20 56.25
C SER A 564 -5.35 -53.03 54.85
N SER A 565 -4.39 -53.90 54.50
CA SER A 565 -3.72 -54.12 53.18
C SER A 565 -3.04 -55.53 53.23
N PRO A 566 -2.10 -56.04 52.36
CA PRO A 566 -1.40 -55.46 51.17
C PRO A 566 -0.97 -56.42 49.98
N LYS A 567 -0.47 -55.83 48.85
CA LYS A 567 0.69 -56.29 47.98
C LYS A 567 0.63 -57.69 47.25
N LEU A 568 1.46 -58.10 46.24
CA LEU A 568 2.53 -57.50 45.39
C LEU A 568 2.71 -58.24 44.01
N ALA A 569 3.30 -57.55 43.01
CA ALA A 569 4.30 -57.98 41.99
C ALA A 569 4.08 -59.05 40.86
N SER A 570 4.72 -58.75 39.71
CA SER A 570 5.26 -59.69 38.66
C SER A 570 4.25 -60.46 37.77
N MET A 571 4.60 -61.08 36.62
CA MET A 571 5.43 -60.72 35.44
C MET A 571 5.14 -61.73 34.30
N LEU A 572 5.30 -61.33 33.03
CA LEU A 572 5.64 -62.17 31.84
C LEU A 572 4.73 -63.36 31.39
N PHE A 573 4.63 -63.51 30.06
CA PHE A 573 4.47 -64.78 29.31
C PHE A 573 3.16 -65.60 29.49
N LYS A 574 2.72 -66.50 28.57
CA LYS A 574 2.96 -66.77 27.12
C LYS A 574 1.94 -67.84 26.66
N GLU A 575 1.43 -67.77 25.41
CA GLU A 575 0.81 -68.91 24.66
C GLU A 575 -0.45 -69.59 25.29
N GLU A 576 -1.24 -70.46 24.62
CA GLU A 576 -1.34 -70.83 23.20
C GLU A 576 -2.80 -71.10 22.73
N ALA A 577 -2.93 -71.54 21.47
CA ALA A 577 -4.14 -72.03 20.79
C ALA A 577 -4.88 -73.15 21.55
N SER A 578 -6.17 -73.42 21.33
CA SER A 578 -6.73 -73.96 20.06
C SER A 578 -8.29 -73.84 20.07
N THR A 579 -9.13 -74.35 19.14
CA THR A 579 -9.03 -75.44 18.14
C THR A 579 -10.22 -75.39 17.15
N SER A 580 -10.07 -75.95 15.93
CA SER A 580 -11.17 -76.57 15.13
C SER A 580 -12.31 -75.66 14.59
N ARG A 581 -13.16 -75.98 13.60
CA ARG A 581 -13.28 -76.98 12.48
C ARG A 581 -14.48 -76.52 11.59
N THR A 582 -14.72 -76.86 10.30
CA THR A 582 -13.95 -77.25 9.08
C THR A 582 -14.97 -77.32 7.88
N TYR A 583 -14.49 -77.35 6.62
CA TYR A 583 -15.22 -77.79 5.39
C TYR A 583 -16.34 -76.87 4.81
N HIS A 584 -16.74 -76.90 3.52
CA HIS A 584 -16.42 -77.72 2.31
C HIS A 584 -16.45 -76.88 0.99
N HIS A 585 -15.66 -77.29 -0.03
CA HIS A 585 -15.87 -77.31 -1.52
C HIS A 585 -16.47 -76.12 -2.34
N THR A 586 -16.45 -76.14 -3.70
CA THR A 586 -15.41 -75.99 -4.78
C THR A 586 -16.17 -76.00 -6.14
N VAL A 587 -15.72 -75.64 -7.36
CA VAL A 587 -14.44 -75.44 -8.10
C VAL A 587 -14.67 -74.30 -9.15
N THR A 588 -13.93 -73.88 -10.21
CA THR A 588 -12.80 -74.27 -11.10
C THR A 588 -12.00 -73.01 -11.52
N SER A 589 -10.67 -73.03 -11.71
CA SER A 589 -9.87 -73.25 -12.94
C SER A 589 -10.08 -72.27 -14.13
N GLY A 590 -9.06 -71.53 -14.62
CA GLY A 590 -7.70 -71.35 -14.07
C GLY A 590 -6.60 -70.86 -15.05
N LYS A 591 -5.38 -70.73 -14.50
CA LYS A 591 -4.06 -70.42 -15.13
C LYS A 591 -3.86 -68.96 -15.61
N SER A 592 -2.66 -68.34 -15.49
CA SER A 592 -1.36 -68.83 -14.95
C SER A 592 -0.48 -67.71 -14.33
N ASN A 593 0.46 -68.14 -13.48
CA ASN A 593 1.55 -67.36 -12.84
C ASN A 593 2.57 -66.80 -13.88
N SER A 594 3.55 -65.94 -13.55
CA SER A 594 4.28 -65.78 -12.27
C SER A 594 4.81 -64.35 -11.98
N THR A 595 5.61 -64.21 -10.92
CA THR A 595 5.78 -62.98 -10.15
C THR A 595 7.25 -62.64 -9.82
N LEU A 596 7.53 -61.32 -9.74
CA LEU A 596 8.45 -60.63 -8.80
C LEU A 596 9.73 -61.33 -8.28
N LYS A 597 10.87 -60.61 -8.34
CA LYS A 597 11.56 -60.12 -7.12
C LYS A 597 12.66 -59.06 -7.39
N THR A 598 13.39 -58.69 -6.33
CA THR A 598 13.96 -57.35 -6.11
C THR A 598 15.39 -57.40 -5.52
N LEU A 599 16.05 -56.23 -5.48
CA LEU A 599 17.02 -55.76 -4.47
C LEU A 599 18.57 -55.84 -4.75
N ALA A 600 19.11 -54.68 -5.13
CA ALA A 600 20.24 -53.94 -4.51
C ALA A 600 21.69 -54.48 -4.36
N LYS A 601 22.62 -53.64 -4.86
CA LYS A 601 23.97 -53.27 -4.35
C LYS A 601 25.13 -54.29 -4.30
N SER A 602 26.20 -53.96 -5.03
CA SER A 602 27.59 -53.94 -4.55
C SER A 602 28.44 -52.98 -5.43
N GLY A 603 29.75 -52.85 -5.20
CA GLY A 603 30.66 -52.10 -6.08
C GLY A 603 32.13 -52.12 -5.62
N THR A 604 33.09 -52.15 -6.57
CA THR A 604 34.55 -52.08 -6.36
C THR A 604 35.21 -51.55 -7.65
N SER A 605 36.50 -51.17 -7.62
CA SER A 605 37.23 -50.52 -8.74
C SER A 605 38.65 -51.08 -8.94
N MET A 606 39.39 -50.57 -9.96
CA MET A 606 40.75 -50.92 -10.46
C MET A 606 40.74 -51.89 -11.66
N LYS A 607 41.54 -51.83 -12.74
CA LYS A 607 42.56 -50.95 -13.41
C LYS A 607 43.29 -51.88 -14.45
N PRO A 608 44.34 -51.51 -15.22
CA PRO A 608 44.76 -50.26 -15.89
C PRO A 608 45.26 -50.46 -17.37
N LEU A 609 46.13 -49.55 -17.86
CA LEU A 609 46.92 -49.48 -19.13
C LEU A 609 46.19 -48.96 -20.40
N SER A 610 46.79 -48.26 -21.38
CA SER A 610 47.73 -47.11 -21.45
C SER A 610 48.30 -46.96 -22.89
N GLY A 611 48.20 -45.76 -23.49
CA GLY A 611 49.15 -45.24 -24.51
C GLY A 611 48.98 -45.63 -26.00
N LEU A 612 49.73 -45.04 -26.96
CA LEU A 612 50.46 -43.76 -26.96
C LEU A 612 50.92 -43.28 -28.38
N GLN A 613 51.20 -41.98 -28.54
CA GLN A 613 52.03 -41.30 -29.58
C GLN A 613 51.57 -41.24 -31.06
N SER A 614 52.29 -40.41 -31.84
CA SER A 614 52.01 -39.91 -33.22
C SER A 614 53.30 -39.60 -33.98
N PRO A 615 53.28 -39.32 -35.31
CA PRO A 615 53.77 -38.02 -35.79
C PRO A 615 52.97 -37.42 -36.99
N LYS A 616 53.57 -36.51 -37.81
CA LYS A 616 52.87 -35.47 -38.60
C LYS A 616 53.23 -35.38 -40.11
N SER A 617 52.27 -34.82 -40.89
CA SER A 617 52.45 -33.95 -42.10
C SER A 617 52.90 -34.61 -43.43
N PRO A 618 52.83 -33.95 -44.62
CA PRO A 618 52.38 -32.56 -44.91
C PRO A 618 51.43 -32.35 -46.15
N ARG A 619 51.11 -31.05 -46.40
CA ARG A 619 50.71 -30.36 -47.67
C ARG A 619 49.23 -30.21 -48.14
N GLU A 620 48.94 -28.94 -48.46
CA GLU A 620 48.19 -28.35 -49.60
C GLU A 620 46.64 -28.32 -49.71
N THR A 621 46.11 -27.08 -49.59
CA THR A 621 44.88 -26.51 -50.23
C THR A 621 43.51 -27.01 -49.72
N PRO A 622 42.40 -26.21 -49.71
CA PRO A 622 41.98 -25.19 -50.71
C PRO A 622 41.83 -23.74 -50.20
N ASN A 623 41.44 -22.83 -51.13
CA ASN A 623 41.37 -21.37 -50.97
C ASN A 623 40.47 -20.79 -52.11
N PRO A 624 39.58 -19.81 -51.87
CA PRO A 624 39.91 -18.37 -52.01
C PRO A 624 39.40 -17.53 -50.79
N LYS A 625 39.95 -16.36 -50.36
CA LYS A 625 40.41 -15.09 -51.00
C LYS A 625 39.29 -14.33 -51.74
N ALA A 626 39.17 -12.99 -51.75
CA ALA A 626 39.68 -11.83 -50.97
C ALA A 626 38.69 -10.64 -51.25
N ALA A 627 38.73 -9.39 -50.74
CA ALA A 627 39.62 -8.53 -49.93
C ALA A 627 38.70 -7.63 -49.02
N LYS A 628 39.05 -6.95 -47.91
CA LYS A 628 40.21 -6.15 -47.43
C LYS A 628 40.25 -4.67 -47.91
N VAL A 629 39.94 -3.68 -47.03
CA VAL A 629 40.85 -2.84 -46.17
C VAL A 629 41.03 -1.43 -46.80
N PRO A 630 41.25 -0.29 -46.09
CA PRO A 630 41.62 -0.01 -44.67
C PRO A 630 40.51 0.72 -43.86
N ALA A 631 40.59 1.10 -42.56
CA ALA A 631 41.63 1.21 -41.51
C ALA A 631 42.26 2.62 -41.21
N VAL A 632 41.80 3.23 -40.10
CA VAL A 632 42.57 4.03 -39.10
C VAL A 632 43.10 5.45 -39.47
N ARG A 633 42.35 6.53 -39.10
CA ARG A 633 42.80 7.63 -38.16
C ARG A 633 41.82 8.81 -37.94
N LYS A 634 41.95 9.38 -36.73
CA LYS A 634 41.54 10.67 -36.10
C LYS A 634 40.88 11.83 -36.90
N SER A 635 40.15 12.63 -36.11
CA SER A 635 39.86 14.10 -36.20
C SER A 635 38.77 14.62 -37.16
N ALA A 636 38.21 15.78 -36.79
CA ALA A 636 37.14 16.55 -37.46
C ALA A 636 37.74 17.85 -38.10
N PRO A 637 36.97 18.89 -38.55
CA PRO A 637 35.52 19.02 -38.84
C PRO A 637 35.21 19.69 -40.23
N GLY A 638 33.92 19.82 -40.63
CA GLY A 638 33.48 20.99 -41.44
C GLY A 638 32.51 20.82 -42.65
N ARG A 639 31.42 21.62 -42.63
CA ARG A 639 30.67 22.33 -43.72
C ARG A 639 30.21 21.65 -45.06
N CYS A 640 28.87 21.64 -45.22
CA CYS A 640 28.04 22.18 -46.33
C CYS A 640 28.03 21.64 -47.80
N LEU A 641 26.80 21.30 -48.23
CA LEU A 641 26.09 21.61 -49.51
C LEU A 641 26.49 21.04 -50.91
N GLN A 642 25.48 20.37 -51.51
CA GLN A 642 25.01 20.38 -52.92
C GLN A 642 25.80 19.78 -54.13
N ALA A 643 25.30 18.60 -54.57
CA ALA A 643 24.55 18.38 -55.85
C ALA A 643 25.21 18.02 -57.21
N SER A 644 24.56 17.04 -57.88
CA SER A 644 24.13 17.00 -59.32
C SER A 644 24.75 15.98 -60.32
N SER A 645 24.03 15.78 -61.45
CA SER A 645 24.34 14.97 -62.68
C SER A 645 24.10 13.43 -62.58
N THR A 646 23.17 12.75 -63.29
CA THR A 646 22.90 12.44 -64.75
C THR A 646 23.72 11.26 -65.35
N ARG A 647 23.31 10.40 -66.31
CA ARG A 647 22.09 10.23 -67.19
C ARG A 647 22.09 8.87 -67.97
N LYS A 648 20.91 8.42 -68.47
CA LYS A 648 20.66 7.51 -69.67
C LYS A 648 21.11 6.03 -69.57
N ARG A 649 20.61 5.04 -70.36
CA ARG A 649 19.61 4.90 -71.48
C ARG A 649 18.98 3.47 -71.39
N ALA A 650 17.66 3.24 -71.52
CA ALA A 650 16.85 2.87 -72.72
C ALA A 650 17.17 1.48 -73.36
N LEU A 651 16.27 0.74 -74.03
CA LEU A 651 14.91 0.97 -74.62
C LEU A 651 13.88 -0.09 -74.05
N ASN A 652 12.69 -0.45 -74.59
CA ASN A 652 11.88 -0.14 -75.80
C ASN A 652 10.35 -0.39 -75.52
N ILE A 653 9.47 -0.29 -76.54
CA ILE A 653 8.01 -0.59 -76.54
C ILE A 653 7.65 -1.46 -77.79
N PRO A 654 6.40 -1.97 -78.02
CA PRO A 654 5.22 -1.22 -78.54
C PRO A 654 3.88 -1.59 -77.83
N GLU A 655 2.66 -1.14 -78.17
CA GLU A 655 2.02 0.10 -78.68
C GLU A 655 0.54 -0.26 -79.01
N ASP A 656 -0.43 0.46 -78.44
CA ASP A 656 -1.76 0.89 -78.96
C ASP A 656 -2.36 1.78 -77.83
N GLY A 657 -3.10 2.87 -78.00
CA GLY A 657 -4.00 3.34 -79.07
C GLY A 657 -5.41 3.39 -78.47
N SER A 658 -5.94 4.51 -77.94
CA SER A 658 -6.25 5.77 -78.65
C SER A 658 -6.51 6.97 -77.68
N GLU A 659 -6.79 8.15 -78.27
CA GLU A 659 -7.27 9.39 -77.62
C GLU A 659 -8.81 9.30 -77.31
N GLU A 660 -9.56 10.27 -76.75
CA GLU A 660 -9.50 11.75 -76.77
C GLU A 660 -10.35 12.41 -75.62
N GLU A 661 -10.14 13.71 -75.35
CA GLU A 661 -11.00 14.78 -74.77
C GLU A 661 -12.06 14.57 -73.64
N GLY A 662 -12.27 15.59 -72.78
CA GLY A 662 -13.35 15.55 -71.77
C GLY A 662 -13.39 16.50 -70.54
N GLU A 663 -12.92 17.75 -70.61
CA GLU A 663 -13.15 18.77 -69.53
C GLU A 663 -14.55 19.46 -69.64
N PRO A 664 -15.00 20.33 -68.69
CA PRO A 664 -15.06 20.19 -67.23
C PRO A 664 -16.41 20.68 -66.63
N LYS A 665 -16.68 20.49 -65.31
CA LYS A 665 -17.47 21.48 -64.52
C LYS A 665 -17.41 21.40 -62.99
N LYS A 666 -17.80 22.52 -62.38
CA LYS A 666 -17.90 22.87 -60.94
C LYS A 666 -19.14 22.17 -60.32
N GLU A 667 -19.40 22.13 -59.01
CA GLU A 667 -19.44 23.27 -58.06
C GLU A 667 -19.42 22.88 -56.55
N ARG A 668 -19.55 23.89 -55.67
CA ARG A 668 -19.32 23.88 -54.20
C ARG A 668 -20.61 23.64 -53.42
N THR A 669 -20.54 22.94 -52.28
CA THR A 669 -21.60 22.98 -51.24
C THR A 669 -21.01 23.11 -49.83
N LYS A 670 -21.81 23.64 -48.88
CA LYS A 670 -21.38 24.05 -47.52
C LYS A 670 -21.63 22.99 -46.44
N ARG A 671 -21.04 23.23 -45.26
CA ARG A 671 -21.29 22.60 -43.94
C ARG A 671 -22.71 22.02 -43.74
N GLY A 672 -22.77 20.83 -43.12
CA GLY A 672 -23.90 20.37 -42.29
C GLY A 672 -23.39 19.92 -40.91
N LYS A 673 -24.15 20.19 -39.83
CA LYS A 673 -23.90 19.62 -38.50
C LYS A 673 -24.49 18.20 -38.44
N PHE A 674 -23.95 17.34 -37.59
CA PHE A 674 -24.70 16.21 -37.03
C PHE A 674 -24.68 16.27 -35.50
N LEU A 675 -25.83 15.93 -34.90
CA LEU A 675 -26.08 15.90 -33.46
C LEU A 675 -26.01 14.46 -32.95
N ALA A 676 -25.71 14.30 -31.66
CA ALA A 676 -25.89 13.02 -30.98
C ALA A 676 -27.38 12.77 -30.71
N VAL A 677 -27.83 11.55 -30.96
CA VAL A 677 -29.17 11.07 -30.58
C VAL A 677 -29.09 10.41 -29.21
N LYS A 678 -30.03 10.72 -28.32
CA LYS A 678 -30.24 10.00 -27.05
C LYS A 678 -31.23 8.86 -27.25
N GLU A 679 -31.15 7.85 -26.41
CA GLU A 679 -32.30 6.97 -26.16
C GLU A 679 -33.36 7.74 -25.34
N GLU A 680 -34.63 7.53 -25.67
CA GLU A 680 -35.77 8.00 -24.88
C GLU A 680 -36.18 6.96 -23.83
N LYS A 681 -36.87 7.42 -22.79
CA LYS A 681 -37.81 6.58 -22.03
C LYS A 681 -39.12 7.35 -21.85
N ASP A 682 -40.21 6.69 -22.21
CA ASP A 682 -41.56 7.24 -22.25
C ASP A 682 -42.19 7.40 -20.85
N SER A 683 -42.92 8.51 -20.68
CA SER A 683 -44.05 8.66 -19.76
C SER A 683 -44.84 9.91 -20.16
N SER A 684 -45.99 9.73 -20.80
CA SER A 684 -46.86 10.82 -21.28
C SER A 684 -47.80 11.38 -20.20
N GLU A 685 -47.94 12.70 -20.10
CA GLU A 685 -49.17 13.35 -19.59
C GLU A 685 -49.43 14.72 -20.26
N VAL A 686 -50.66 15.22 -20.13
CA VAL A 686 -51.40 16.12 -21.04
C VAL A 686 -50.91 17.58 -21.06
N VAL A 687 -51.04 18.22 -22.24
CA VAL A 687 -50.75 19.64 -22.51
C VAL A 687 -51.83 20.58 -21.96
N VAL A 688 -51.41 21.70 -21.35
CA VAL A 688 -52.11 23.00 -21.44
C VAL A 688 -51.07 24.09 -21.68
N GLU A 689 -51.16 24.80 -22.81
CA GLU A 689 -50.37 26.02 -23.04
C GLU A 689 -51.03 27.23 -22.35
N LEU A 690 -50.26 28.01 -21.61
CA LEU A 690 -50.46 29.45 -21.47
C LEU A 690 -49.10 30.15 -21.40
N THR A 691 -49.01 31.31 -22.05
CA THR A 691 -47.79 32.12 -22.14
C THR A 691 -47.60 33.01 -20.91
N ASP A 692 -46.39 33.04 -20.36
CA ASP A 692 -45.79 34.32 -19.95
C ASP A 692 -44.25 34.29 -19.90
N SER A 693 -43.62 35.45 -20.05
CA SER A 693 -42.20 35.64 -20.37
C SER A 693 -41.27 35.69 -19.13
N ALA A 694 -41.62 35.00 -18.04
CA ALA A 694 -40.89 35.07 -16.76
C ALA A 694 -39.92 33.89 -16.49
N GLY A 695 -40.00 32.80 -17.27
CA GLY A 695 -39.37 31.52 -16.91
C GLY A 695 -37.84 31.43 -17.06
N GLU A 696 -37.21 32.23 -17.93
CA GLU A 696 -35.76 32.08 -18.21
C GLU A 696 -34.87 32.55 -17.05
N GLU A 697 -35.26 33.64 -16.38
CA GLU A 697 -34.52 34.18 -15.24
C GLU A 697 -34.64 33.25 -14.01
N GLU A 698 -35.84 32.69 -13.78
CA GLU A 698 -36.09 31.67 -12.76
C GLU A 698 -35.27 30.39 -12.98
N LEU A 699 -35.14 29.93 -14.24
CA LEU A 699 -34.31 28.76 -14.57
C LEU A 699 -32.82 29.01 -14.29
N LEU A 700 -32.34 30.25 -14.49
CA LEU A 700 -30.96 30.65 -14.19
C LEU A 700 -30.71 30.75 -12.68
N GLU A 701 -31.65 31.30 -11.91
CA GLU A 701 -31.58 31.26 -10.44
C GLU A 701 -31.51 29.84 -9.90
N LEU A 702 -32.36 28.93 -10.40
CA LEU A 702 -32.43 27.55 -9.91
C LEU A 702 -31.13 26.79 -10.21
N LYS A 703 -30.53 26.99 -11.40
CA LYS A 703 -29.20 26.48 -11.76
C LYS A 703 -28.08 27.08 -10.90
N LYS A 704 -28.19 28.36 -10.52
CA LYS A 704 -27.24 29.04 -9.61
C LYS A 704 -27.36 28.48 -8.19
N ALA A 705 -28.58 28.27 -7.70
CA ALA A 705 -28.89 27.67 -6.40
C ALA A 705 -28.47 26.20 -6.30
N GLN A 706 -28.51 25.44 -7.41
CA GLN A 706 -28.04 24.04 -7.41
C GLN A 706 -26.56 23.91 -7.00
N LYS A 707 -25.74 24.96 -7.16
CA LYS A 707 -24.35 25.01 -6.68
C LYS A 707 -24.23 25.07 -5.15
N ASP A 708 -25.31 25.34 -4.42
CA ASP A 708 -25.30 25.33 -2.95
C ASP A 708 -25.21 23.90 -2.36
N LYS A 709 -25.49 22.85 -3.16
CA LYS A 709 -25.36 21.46 -2.72
C LYS A 709 -23.92 21.15 -2.32
N GLY A 710 -23.74 20.73 -1.07
CA GLY A 710 -22.44 20.42 -0.48
C GLY A 710 -21.87 21.52 0.44
N LEU A 711 -22.47 22.71 0.48
CA LEU A 711 -22.08 23.76 1.42
C LEU A 711 -22.30 23.32 2.88
N HIS A 712 -21.39 23.73 3.77
CA HIS A 712 -21.55 23.58 5.21
C HIS A 712 -22.23 24.83 5.78
N VAL A 713 -23.19 24.59 6.67
CA VAL A 713 -24.05 25.61 7.26
C VAL A 713 -24.31 25.30 8.73
N GLU A 714 -24.53 26.34 9.51
CA GLU A 714 -25.18 26.22 10.81
C GLU A 714 -26.65 26.60 10.67
N VAL A 715 -27.53 25.82 11.30
CA VAL A 715 -28.97 26.07 11.32
C VAL A 715 -29.47 26.11 12.76
N ARG A 716 -30.28 27.12 13.08
CA ARG A 716 -30.90 27.26 14.39
C ARG A 716 -32.14 26.36 14.49
N VAL A 717 -32.15 25.47 15.47
CA VAL A 717 -33.27 24.56 15.79
C VAL A 717 -33.52 24.67 17.29
N ASN A 718 -34.78 24.90 17.70
CA ASN A 718 -35.17 24.99 19.11
C ASN A 718 -34.31 25.99 19.94
N LYS A 719 -33.81 27.06 19.29
CA LYS A 719 -32.89 28.10 19.80
C LYS A 719 -31.39 27.72 19.90
N GLU A 720 -31.00 26.48 19.61
CA GLU A 720 -29.60 26.04 19.53
C GLU A 720 -29.12 25.97 18.07
N TRP A 721 -27.81 26.07 17.82
CA TRP A 721 -27.21 26.02 16.48
C TRP A 721 -26.62 24.65 16.18
N PHE A 722 -26.91 24.10 14.98
CA PHE A 722 -26.47 22.78 14.54
C PHE A 722 -25.74 22.85 13.21
N THR A 723 -24.52 22.33 13.16
CA THR A 723 -23.72 22.19 11.93
C THR A 723 -24.28 21.08 11.05
N GLY A 724 -24.42 21.35 9.76
CA GLY A 724 -24.82 20.38 8.76
C GLY A 724 -24.41 20.76 7.34
N ARG A 725 -24.76 19.89 6.39
CA ARG A 725 -24.47 20.05 4.97
C ARG A 725 -25.73 20.13 4.13
N VAL A 726 -25.77 21.03 3.16
CA VAL A 726 -26.86 21.15 2.18
C VAL A 726 -26.83 19.93 1.24
N THR A 727 -27.87 19.09 1.30
CA THR A 727 -27.99 17.85 0.51
C THR A 727 -28.91 17.99 -0.71
N ALA A 728 -30.00 18.76 -0.56
CA ALA A 728 -30.91 19.12 -1.64
C ALA A 728 -31.16 20.64 -1.63
N VAL A 729 -31.55 21.16 -2.79
CA VAL A 729 -31.89 22.57 -3.00
C VAL A 729 -33.13 22.59 -3.89
N GLU A 730 -34.12 23.38 -3.49
CA GLU A 730 -35.45 23.46 -4.10
C GLU A 730 -35.88 24.93 -4.13
N LYS A 731 -36.56 25.38 -5.20
CA LYS A 731 -37.18 26.71 -5.24
C LYS A 731 -38.67 26.55 -4.94
N VAL A 732 -39.18 27.28 -3.97
CA VAL A 732 -40.59 27.23 -3.54
C VAL A 732 -41.13 28.66 -3.53
N ARG A 733 -41.87 29.02 -4.59
CA ARG A 733 -42.20 30.42 -4.93
C ARG A 733 -40.90 31.25 -5.06
N HIS A 734 -40.92 32.54 -4.72
CA HIS A 734 -39.78 33.46 -4.78
C HIS A 734 -38.64 33.17 -3.77
N ALA A 735 -38.57 31.97 -3.16
CA ALA A 735 -37.58 31.62 -2.13
C ALA A 735 -36.84 30.31 -2.44
N ILE A 736 -35.55 30.28 -2.14
CA ILE A 736 -34.69 29.09 -2.26
C ILE A 736 -34.63 28.38 -0.90
N ARG A 737 -34.89 27.07 -0.89
CA ARG A 737 -34.79 26.22 0.31
C ARG A 737 -33.67 25.19 0.18
N TRP A 738 -33.03 24.93 1.31
CA TRP A 738 -31.93 23.99 1.49
C TRP A 738 -32.36 22.85 2.41
N LYS A 739 -32.15 21.60 2.00
CA LYS A 739 -32.29 20.42 2.87
C LYS A 739 -30.96 20.17 3.56
N VAL A 740 -30.83 20.68 4.78
CA VAL A 740 -29.62 20.53 5.59
C VAL A 740 -29.68 19.19 6.33
N LYS A 741 -28.66 18.36 6.14
CA LYS A 741 -28.44 17.15 6.93
C LYS A 741 -27.42 17.44 8.01
N PHE A 742 -27.76 17.17 9.26
CA PHE A 742 -26.91 17.52 10.41
C PHE A 742 -25.75 16.53 10.58
N ASP A 743 -24.56 17.07 10.84
CA ASP A 743 -23.34 16.29 11.07
C ASP A 743 -23.33 15.67 12.48
N TYR A 744 -24.03 16.29 13.43
CA TYR A 744 -24.29 15.75 14.77
C TYR A 744 -25.70 16.14 15.24
N VAL A 745 -26.42 15.19 15.84
CA VAL A 745 -27.79 15.36 16.34
C VAL A 745 -27.82 14.85 17.79
N PRO A 746 -27.90 15.74 18.82
CA PRO A 746 -27.76 15.32 20.22
C PRO A 746 -28.95 14.55 20.81
N THR A 747 -30.14 14.66 20.22
CA THR A 747 -31.41 14.16 20.78
C THR A 747 -32.37 13.64 19.72
N ASP A 748 -33.11 12.57 20.04
CA ASP A 748 -34.08 11.92 19.13
C ASP A 748 -35.27 12.81 18.71
N THR A 749 -35.44 13.99 19.33
CA THR A 749 -36.46 14.99 19.00
C THR A 749 -36.06 15.91 17.84
N THR A 750 -34.80 15.88 17.39
CA THR A 750 -34.31 16.72 16.29
C THR A 750 -34.18 15.91 15.00
N PRO A 751 -34.86 16.28 13.89
CA PRO A 751 -34.85 15.49 12.67
C PRO A 751 -33.46 15.53 11.99
N ARG A 752 -32.99 14.37 11.50
CA ARG A 752 -31.65 14.19 10.91
C ARG A 752 -31.38 15.07 9.68
N ASP A 753 -32.42 15.32 8.90
CA ASP A 753 -32.44 16.29 7.82
C ASP A 753 -33.56 17.31 8.10
N ARG A 754 -33.34 18.61 7.83
CA ARG A 754 -34.36 19.67 7.92
C ARG A 754 -34.31 20.58 6.70
N TRP A 755 -35.48 20.99 6.20
CA TRP A 755 -35.60 22.06 5.20
C TRP A 755 -35.58 23.44 5.88
N VAL A 756 -34.78 24.36 5.35
CA VAL A 756 -34.67 25.75 5.78
C VAL A 756 -34.50 26.70 4.60
N GLU A 757 -34.70 28.00 4.80
CA GLU A 757 -34.72 29.00 3.73
C GLU A 757 -33.38 29.75 3.63
N LYS A 758 -32.85 29.88 2.41
CA LYS A 758 -31.56 30.50 2.13
C LYS A 758 -31.62 32.01 2.43
N GLY A 759 -30.86 32.45 3.42
CA GLY A 759 -30.83 33.85 3.87
C GLY A 759 -31.77 34.17 5.05
N SER A 760 -32.47 33.17 5.60
CA SER A 760 -33.16 33.32 6.89
C SER A 760 -32.18 33.58 8.04
N GLU A 761 -32.59 34.34 9.05
CA GLU A 761 -31.81 34.54 10.29
C GLU A 761 -31.51 33.24 11.06
N ASP A 762 -32.25 32.15 10.78
CA ASP A 762 -32.00 30.80 11.29
C ASP A 762 -30.87 30.05 10.55
N VAL A 763 -30.25 30.62 9.51
CA VAL A 763 -29.28 29.91 8.64
C VAL A 763 -28.02 30.73 8.43
N ARG A 764 -26.86 30.14 8.72
CA ARG A 764 -25.54 30.78 8.56
C ARG A 764 -24.62 29.91 7.69
N LEU A 765 -23.96 30.53 6.72
CA LEU A 765 -22.93 29.86 5.91
C LEU A 765 -21.62 29.78 6.68
N MET A 766 -21.06 28.58 6.79
CA MET A 766 -19.72 28.41 7.34
C MET A 766 -18.70 28.83 6.28
N LYS A 767 -17.91 29.88 6.55
CA LYS A 767 -16.74 30.20 5.72
C LYS A 767 -15.78 28.99 5.71
N PRO A 768 -15.14 28.66 4.58
CA PRO A 768 -14.09 27.65 4.57
C PRO A 768 -12.92 28.11 5.47
N PRO A 769 -12.25 27.18 6.18
CA PRO A 769 -11.13 27.53 7.07
C PRO A 769 -9.94 28.02 6.24
N SER A 770 -9.74 29.34 6.20
CA SER A 770 -8.48 29.94 5.78
C SER A 770 -7.46 29.81 6.93
N PRO A 771 -6.19 29.49 6.66
CA PRO A 771 -5.24 29.08 7.69
C PRO A 771 -4.50 30.26 8.32
N GLU A 772 -5.18 31.05 9.16
CA GLU A 772 -4.51 32.08 9.98
C GLU A 772 -5.23 32.31 11.30
N TYR A 773 -4.45 32.31 12.39
CA TYR A 773 -4.93 32.63 13.74
C TYR A 773 -3.76 33.28 14.51
N GLN A 774 -3.65 34.61 14.42
CA GLN A 774 -2.97 35.36 15.48
C GLN A 774 -3.95 35.54 16.65
N ALA A 775 -3.42 35.68 17.86
CA ALA A 775 -4.23 35.79 19.07
C ALA A 775 -4.98 37.14 19.12
N PRO A 776 -6.19 37.19 19.72
CA PRO A 776 -6.88 38.44 19.92
C PRO A 776 -6.23 39.26 21.04
N ASP A 777 -6.19 40.58 20.89
CA ASP A 777 -6.42 41.46 22.04
C ASP A 777 -7.03 42.81 21.62
N THR A 778 -7.90 43.32 22.51
CA THR A 778 -8.40 44.69 22.76
C THR A 778 -8.75 45.69 21.63
N GLN A 779 -9.54 46.71 22.02
CA GLN A 779 -10.16 47.71 21.14
C GLN A 779 -9.55 49.11 21.38
N GLN A 780 -9.30 49.86 20.30
CA GLN A 780 -9.27 51.33 20.15
C GLN A 780 -8.91 51.59 18.66
N GLU A 781 -9.59 52.43 17.87
CA GLU A 781 -9.82 53.89 17.99
C GLU A 781 -8.51 54.71 18.04
N GLU A 782 -8.23 55.69 17.17
CA GLU A 782 -8.74 56.05 15.83
C GLU A 782 -7.68 56.99 15.17
N GLU A 783 -7.78 57.28 13.85
CA GLU A 783 -7.01 58.34 13.13
C GLU A 783 -5.46 58.21 13.03
N VAL A 784 -4.67 58.90 12.18
CA VAL A 784 -4.83 59.51 10.82
C VAL A 784 -3.42 59.65 10.14
N VAL A 785 -3.30 59.25 8.86
CA VAL A 785 -2.44 59.81 7.76
C VAL A 785 -1.02 60.37 8.13
N MET A 786 0.14 59.86 7.66
CA MET A 786 0.62 59.83 6.26
C MET A 786 2.07 59.27 6.08
N ALA A 787 2.42 58.97 4.82
CA ALA A 787 3.77 59.04 4.18
C ALA A 787 4.81 57.91 4.35
N GLU A 788 5.36 57.53 3.18
CA GLU A 788 6.49 56.65 2.86
C GLU A 788 7.87 57.35 3.05
N PRO A 789 9.07 56.68 2.95
CA PRO A 789 9.37 55.51 2.10
C PRO A 789 10.28 54.40 2.67
N SER A 790 10.63 53.49 1.75
CA SER A 790 11.13 52.11 1.94
C SER A 790 12.65 51.92 2.14
N THR A 791 13.03 50.65 2.31
CA THR A 791 14.37 50.01 2.19
C THR A 791 15.47 50.36 3.22
N SER A 792 15.93 49.32 3.93
CA SER A 792 17.27 48.75 3.74
C SER A 792 17.38 47.36 4.39
N ASP A 793 18.19 46.48 3.80
CA ASP A 793 18.52 45.15 4.33
C ASP A 793 19.20 45.19 5.71
N CYS A 794 19.10 44.09 6.46
CA CYS A 794 20.00 43.80 7.57
C CYS A 794 20.56 42.37 7.41
N VAL A 795 21.89 42.26 7.50
CA VAL A 795 22.68 41.11 7.01
C VAL A 795 22.83 40.01 8.07
N ARG A 796 22.95 38.74 7.64
CA ARG A 796 23.38 37.63 8.51
C ARG A 796 24.74 37.95 9.15
N ILE A 797 24.80 37.97 10.48
CA ILE A 797 26.07 37.92 11.22
C ILE A 797 26.22 36.52 11.80
N GLU A 798 27.12 35.73 11.23
CA GLU A 798 27.70 34.58 11.93
C GLU A 798 28.77 35.09 12.90
N PRO A 799 28.94 34.48 14.09
CA PRO A 799 29.97 34.88 15.04
C PRO A 799 31.35 34.36 14.61
N ASP A 800 32.07 35.15 13.80
CA ASP A 800 33.49 34.92 13.52
C ASP A 800 34.28 35.01 14.84
N THR A 801 35.16 34.04 15.08
CA THR A 801 35.84 33.83 16.37
C THR A 801 37.23 34.47 16.42
N THR A 802 37.39 35.63 15.75
CA THR A 802 38.67 36.35 15.63
C THR A 802 38.61 37.86 15.91
N GLY A 803 38.01 38.27 17.04
CA GLY A 803 38.09 39.67 17.50
C GLY A 803 37.72 39.87 18.98
N PRO A 804 38.41 40.76 19.73
CA PRO A 804 38.05 41.09 21.11
C PRO A 804 36.93 42.14 21.16
N SER A 805 35.68 41.70 20.98
CA SER A 805 34.51 42.54 21.27
C SER A 805 34.42 42.86 22.76
N SER A 806 33.76 43.97 23.10
CA SER A 806 33.58 44.34 24.51
C SER A 806 32.65 43.34 25.20
N SER A 807 32.97 42.95 26.44
CA SER A 807 32.18 41.95 27.16
C SER A 807 30.73 42.39 27.45
N GLN A 808 30.43 43.68 27.33
CA GLN A 808 29.13 44.27 27.63
C GLN A 808 28.09 43.98 26.54
N GLU A 809 28.44 44.20 25.27
CA GLU A 809 27.50 44.03 24.14
C GLU A 809 26.98 42.58 24.02
N THR A 810 27.85 41.61 24.31
CA THR A 810 27.50 40.19 24.35
C THR A 810 26.54 39.86 25.50
N VAL A 811 26.71 40.51 26.66
CA VAL A 811 25.82 40.37 27.82
C VAL A 811 24.44 40.97 27.54
N ASP A 812 24.39 42.17 26.94
CA ASP A 812 23.12 42.84 26.64
C ASP A 812 22.29 42.08 25.60
N LEU A 813 22.94 41.46 24.60
CA LEU A 813 22.30 40.54 23.66
C LEU A 813 21.73 39.29 24.37
N LEU A 814 22.50 38.67 25.26
CA LEU A 814 22.05 37.50 26.04
C LEU A 814 20.87 37.84 26.97
N VAL A 815 20.89 39.03 27.61
CA VAL A 815 19.79 39.55 28.43
C VAL A 815 18.52 39.72 27.59
N GLN A 816 18.63 40.27 26.38
CA GLN A 816 17.47 40.42 25.48
C GLN A 816 16.92 39.08 24.96
N ILE A 817 17.79 38.11 24.66
CA ILE A 817 17.36 36.75 24.28
C ILE A 817 16.62 36.08 25.45
N LEU A 818 17.18 36.11 26.66
CA LEU A 818 16.53 35.54 27.86
C LEU A 818 15.17 36.19 28.14
N ARG A 819 15.09 37.53 28.05
CA ARG A 819 13.83 38.30 28.18
C ARG A 819 12.79 37.82 27.15
N ASN A 820 13.18 37.66 25.90
CA ASN A 820 12.30 37.17 24.83
C ASN A 820 11.79 35.74 25.11
N CYS A 821 12.67 34.81 25.51
CA CYS A 821 12.30 33.43 25.82
C CYS A 821 11.31 33.35 27.00
N LEU A 822 11.58 34.05 28.10
CA LEU A 822 10.68 34.09 29.27
C LEU A 822 9.33 34.75 28.95
N ARG A 823 9.29 35.67 27.98
CA ARG A 823 8.06 36.33 27.54
C ARG A 823 7.21 35.48 26.60
N TYR A 824 7.81 34.51 25.91
CA TYR A 824 7.13 33.60 24.99
C TYR A 824 6.48 32.41 25.71
N PHE A 825 7.17 31.84 26.71
CA PHE A 825 6.70 30.67 27.46
C PHE A 825 6.00 30.99 28.80
N LEU A 826 5.61 32.25 29.02
CA LEU A 826 5.07 32.74 30.28
C LEU A 826 3.83 31.94 30.74
N PRO A 827 3.84 31.28 31.92
CA PRO A 827 2.67 30.55 32.41
C PRO A 827 1.48 31.48 32.68
N PRO A 828 0.22 31.10 32.36
CA PRO A 828 -0.95 32.00 32.45
C PRO A 828 -1.22 32.61 33.82
N ASN A 829 -0.77 31.94 34.89
CA ASN A 829 -0.99 32.36 36.29
C ASN A 829 0.32 32.79 36.98
N PHE A 830 1.39 33.09 36.22
CA PHE A 830 2.68 33.44 36.82
C PHE A 830 2.65 34.81 37.50
N PRO A 831 3.28 35.02 38.68
CA PRO A 831 3.14 36.28 39.43
C PRO A 831 3.73 37.53 38.79
N ILE A 832 4.60 37.38 37.78
CA ILE A 832 5.24 38.51 37.08
C ILE A 832 4.61 38.61 35.69
N SER A 833 4.04 39.78 35.37
CA SER A 833 3.35 40.00 34.09
C SER A 833 4.31 40.12 32.91
N LYS A 834 3.74 39.95 31.71
CA LYS A 834 4.43 40.14 30.42
C LYS A 834 5.03 41.54 30.26
N ASN A 835 4.45 42.54 30.93
CA ASN A 835 4.84 43.94 30.83
C ASN A 835 5.98 44.27 31.82
N GLU A 836 5.89 43.81 33.07
CA GLU A 836 6.99 43.92 34.04
C GLU A 836 8.24 43.18 33.55
N LEU A 837 8.08 41.98 32.98
CA LEU A 837 9.18 41.24 32.36
C LEU A 837 9.80 41.99 31.16
N SER A 838 9.01 42.81 30.45
CA SER A 838 9.51 43.62 29.33
C SER A 838 10.32 44.84 29.80
N SER A 839 10.08 45.36 31.00
CA SER A 839 10.76 46.54 31.58
C SER A 839 11.81 46.21 32.65
N MET A 840 11.92 44.95 33.07
CA MET A 840 12.87 44.46 34.07
C MET A 840 14.34 44.70 33.68
N SER A 841 15.17 45.17 34.62
CA SER A 841 16.62 45.36 34.43
C SER A 841 17.38 44.03 34.26
N SER A 842 18.63 44.11 33.82
CA SER A 842 19.54 42.95 33.74
C SER A 842 19.74 42.28 35.11
N GLU A 843 19.92 43.06 36.17
CA GLU A 843 19.98 42.56 37.56
C GLU A 843 18.66 41.90 38.01
N GLY A 844 17.51 42.48 37.62
CA GLY A 844 16.20 41.87 37.88
C GLY A 844 16.01 40.53 37.17
N LEU A 845 16.53 40.40 35.93
CA LEU A 845 16.50 39.14 35.18
C LEU A 845 17.45 38.09 35.77
N LEU A 846 18.59 38.48 36.36
CA LEU A 846 19.46 37.57 37.13
C LEU A 846 18.78 37.10 38.43
N ALA A 847 17.95 37.93 39.06
CA ALA A 847 17.15 37.59 40.23
C ALA A 847 15.81 36.89 39.89
N PHE A 848 15.50 36.66 38.62
CA PHE A 848 14.21 36.12 38.20
C PHE A 848 14.01 34.67 38.72
N PRO A 849 12.84 34.32 39.31
CA PRO A 849 12.62 33.03 39.95
C PRO A 849 12.33 31.89 38.95
N LEU A 850 13.30 31.61 38.06
CA LEU A 850 13.28 30.59 37.01
C LEU A 850 12.77 29.21 37.50
N LYS A 851 13.16 28.81 38.71
CA LYS A 851 12.76 27.52 39.30
C LYS A 851 11.25 27.42 39.54
N GLU A 852 10.59 28.50 39.96
CA GLU A 852 9.14 28.51 40.15
C GLU A 852 8.41 28.74 38.81
N TYR A 853 8.99 29.54 37.91
CA TYR A 853 8.51 29.72 36.53
C TYR A 853 8.38 28.39 35.79
N PHE A 854 9.45 27.59 35.73
CA PHE A 854 9.41 26.29 35.05
C PHE A 854 8.48 25.28 35.76
N LYS A 855 8.41 25.31 37.09
CA LYS A 855 7.48 24.47 37.88
C LYS A 855 6.01 24.81 37.60
N GLN A 856 5.66 26.09 37.41
CA GLN A 856 4.31 26.48 37.01
C GLN A 856 4.03 26.18 35.54
N TYR A 857 5.03 26.32 34.65
CA TYR A 857 4.93 25.92 33.24
C TYR A 857 4.67 24.41 33.09
N GLU A 858 5.46 23.58 33.76
CA GLU A 858 5.34 22.12 33.81
C GLU A 858 3.96 21.69 34.34
N MET A 859 3.51 22.28 35.44
CA MET A 859 2.19 22.00 36.01
C MET A 859 1.04 22.45 35.10
N GLY A 860 1.22 23.53 34.33
CA GLY A 860 0.31 23.94 33.26
C GLY A 860 0.22 22.90 32.13
N LEU A 861 1.36 22.45 31.62
CA LEU A 861 1.44 21.40 30.60
C LEU A 861 0.86 20.07 31.10
N GLN A 862 1.15 19.67 32.33
CA GLN A 862 0.63 18.43 32.91
C GLN A 862 -0.90 18.47 33.06
N ASN A 863 -1.47 19.60 33.49
CA ASN A 863 -2.91 19.82 33.52
C ASN A 863 -3.55 19.79 32.13
N LEU A 864 -2.89 20.37 31.12
CA LEU A 864 -3.34 20.34 29.72
C LEU A 864 -3.34 18.90 29.15
N CYS A 865 -2.28 18.13 29.41
CA CYS A 865 -2.20 16.71 29.06
C CYS A 865 -3.30 15.89 29.75
N ASN A 866 -3.51 16.09 31.06
CA ASN A 866 -4.57 15.43 31.83
C ASN A 866 -5.98 15.78 31.31
N SER A 867 -6.19 17.01 30.83
CA SER A 867 -7.41 17.45 30.17
C SER A 867 -7.65 16.69 28.85
N TYR A 868 -6.64 16.59 27.98
CA TYR A 868 -6.74 15.83 26.75
C TYR A 868 -6.94 14.32 26.99
N GLN A 869 -6.23 13.74 27.96
CA GLN A 869 -6.38 12.35 28.40
C GLN A 869 -7.83 12.08 28.85
N THR A 870 -8.36 12.93 29.74
CA THR A 870 -9.74 12.81 30.26
C THR A 870 -10.78 12.93 29.14
N ARG A 871 -10.58 13.85 28.18
CA ARG A 871 -11.47 14.05 27.03
C ARG A 871 -11.39 12.88 26.03
N ALA A 872 -10.24 12.26 25.86
CA ALA A 872 -10.07 11.06 25.05
C ALA A 872 -10.76 9.85 25.70
N ASP A 873 -10.53 9.62 27.00
CA ASP A 873 -11.16 8.53 27.77
C ASP A 873 -12.70 8.64 27.82
N ALA A 874 -13.23 9.87 27.93
CA ALA A 874 -14.67 10.12 27.87
C ALA A 874 -15.26 9.76 26.50
N ARG A 875 -14.58 10.15 25.41
CA ARG A 875 -14.97 9.79 24.03
C ARG A 875 -14.86 8.28 23.78
N ALA A 876 -13.83 7.62 24.31
CA ALA A 876 -13.66 6.17 24.21
C ALA A 876 -14.82 5.43 24.90
N LYS A 877 -15.18 5.81 26.13
CA LYS A 877 -16.31 5.22 26.87
C LYS A 877 -17.64 5.43 26.17
N ALA A 878 -17.90 6.64 25.65
CA ALA A 878 -19.09 6.90 24.84
C ALA A 878 -19.13 6.09 23.54
N CYS A 879 -17.97 5.80 22.93
CA CYS A 879 -17.87 4.93 21.76
C CYS A 879 -18.14 3.46 22.11
N GLU A 880 -17.61 2.95 23.22
CA GLU A 880 -17.89 1.59 23.72
C GLU A 880 -19.37 1.38 24.09
N GLU A 881 -20.01 2.38 24.71
CA GLU A 881 -21.42 2.31 25.07
C GLU A 881 -22.34 2.34 23.84
N ASN A 882 -22.02 3.19 22.85
CA ASN A 882 -22.70 3.17 21.55
C ASN A 882 -22.49 1.83 20.82
N LEU A 883 -21.29 1.25 20.85
CA LEU A 883 -21.02 -0.07 20.27
C LEU A 883 -21.87 -1.16 20.94
N ARG A 884 -21.89 -1.25 22.28
CA ARG A 884 -22.74 -2.20 23.02
C ARG A 884 -24.23 -2.05 22.73
N ASN A 885 -24.70 -0.81 22.55
CA ASN A 885 -26.09 -0.53 22.19
C ASN A 885 -26.40 -0.92 20.73
N SER A 886 -25.43 -0.78 19.82
CA SER A 886 -25.53 -1.29 18.45
C SER A 886 -25.48 -2.82 18.38
N GLU A 887 -24.63 -3.48 19.17
CA GLU A 887 -24.55 -4.95 19.30
C GLU A 887 -25.87 -5.53 19.84
N ARG A 888 -26.49 -4.88 20.83
CA ARG A 888 -27.82 -5.28 21.33
C ARG A 888 -28.88 -5.16 20.23
N LYS A 889 -28.92 -4.02 19.52
CA LYS A 889 -29.84 -3.80 18.41
C LYS A 889 -29.63 -4.79 17.26
N LEU A 890 -28.38 -5.14 16.94
CA LEU A 890 -28.04 -6.17 15.95
C LEU A 890 -28.67 -7.51 16.34
N LYS A 891 -28.43 -7.97 17.57
CA LYS A 891 -28.98 -9.23 18.09
C LYS A 891 -30.51 -9.24 18.11
N GLU A 892 -31.14 -8.13 18.49
CA GLU A 892 -32.60 -7.97 18.41
C GLU A 892 -33.13 -8.01 16.96
N THR A 893 -32.36 -7.54 15.97
CA THR A 893 -32.73 -7.67 14.55
C THR A 893 -32.47 -9.06 13.98
N GLU A 894 -31.41 -9.74 14.40
CA GLU A 894 -31.13 -11.14 14.05
C GLU A 894 -32.23 -12.07 14.58
N GLU A 895 -32.67 -11.90 15.84
CA GLU A 895 -33.78 -12.67 16.43
C GLU A 895 -35.12 -12.39 15.73
N LYS A 896 -35.37 -11.15 15.29
CA LYS A 896 -36.56 -10.81 14.48
C LYS A 896 -36.49 -11.40 13.08
N LEU A 897 -35.32 -11.37 12.43
CA LEU A 897 -35.11 -11.95 11.10
C LEU A 897 -35.28 -13.47 11.13
N GLN A 898 -34.71 -14.16 12.14
CA GLN A 898 -34.88 -15.61 12.28
C GLN A 898 -36.35 -15.98 12.46
N LYS A 899 -37.07 -15.24 13.30
CA LYS A 899 -38.51 -15.45 13.50
C LYS A 899 -39.33 -15.18 12.23
N LEU A 900 -38.94 -14.19 11.43
CA LEU A 900 -39.55 -13.92 10.12
C LEU A 900 -39.29 -15.07 9.14
N ARG A 901 -38.05 -15.56 9.02
CA ARG A 901 -37.70 -16.73 8.21
C ARG A 901 -38.50 -17.97 8.61
N THR A 902 -38.59 -18.29 9.90
CA THR A 902 -39.42 -19.41 10.40
C THR A 902 -40.89 -19.24 10.03
N ASN A 903 -41.45 -18.03 10.17
CA ASN A 903 -42.84 -17.75 9.78
C ASN A 903 -43.07 -17.90 8.27
N ILE A 904 -42.14 -17.45 7.43
CA ILE A 904 -42.24 -17.56 5.96
C ILE A 904 -42.12 -19.02 5.53
N MET A 905 -41.15 -19.78 6.06
CA MET A 905 -41.01 -21.22 5.80
C MET A 905 -42.31 -21.99 6.16
N ALA A 906 -42.90 -21.69 7.33
CA ALA A 906 -44.17 -22.29 7.76
C ALA A 906 -45.42 -21.79 6.99
N LEU A 907 -45.29 -20.73 6.20
CA LEU A 907 -46.32 -20.27 5.25
C LEU A 907 -46.14 -20.99 3.90
N LEU A 908 -44.92 -21.05 3.39
CA LEU A 908 -44.57 -21.71 2.13
C LEU A 908 -44.96 -23.20 2.15
N GLN A 909 -44.63 -23.92 3.23
CA GLN A 909 -45.04 -25.31 3.48
C GLN A 909 -46.56 -25.55 3.57
N LYS A 910 -47.38 -24.49 3.59
CA LYS A 910 -48.86 -24.56 3.53
C LYS A 910 -49.44 -24.16 2.17
N VAL A 911 -48.61 -23.65 1.26
CA VAL A 911 -49.02 -23.16 -0.07
C VAL A 911 -48.47 -24.08 -1.17
N GLN A 912 -47.32 -24.73 -0.94
CA GLN A 912 -46.77 -25.80 -1.78
C GLN A 912 -46.23 -26.92 -0.88
N GLU A 913 -46.65 -28.16 -1.16
CA GLU A 913 -46.32 -29.32 -0.32
C GLU A 913 -44.91 -29.89 -0.57
N ASP A 914 -44.29 -29.56 -1.73
CA ASP A 914 -43.00 -30.08 -2.21
C ASP A 914 -41.83 -29.04 -2.14
N ILE A 915 -41.83 -28.11 -1.19
CA ILE A 915 -40.70 -27.16 -1.00
C ILE A 915 -39.62 -27.76 -0.07
N ASP A 916 -38.46 -28.11 -0.65
CA ASP A 916 -37.25 -28.51 0.08
C ASP A 916 -36.23 -27.35 0.13
N ILE A 917 -36.23 -26.59 1.24
CA ILE A 917 -35.28 -25.49 1.51
C ILE A 917 -34.57 -25.79 2.83
N ASN A 918 -33.25 -25.95 2.80
CA ASN A 918 -32.47 -26.47 3.94
C ASN A 918 -31.58 -25.43 4.61
N THR A 919 -31.47 -24.22 4.06
CA THR A 919 -30.69 -23.12 4.64
C THR A 919 -31.39 -21.77 4.56
N ASP A 920 -31.07 -20.90 5.51
CA ASP A 920 -31.50 -19.49 5.52
C ASP A 920 -31.09 -18.72 4.26
N ASP A 921 -29.90 -19.02 3.71
CA ASP A 921 -29.39 -18.38 2.48
C ASP A 921 -30.22 -18.81 1.24
N GLU A 922 -30.70 -20.05 1.19
CA GLU A 922 -31.61 -20.53 0.13
C GLU A 922 -33.01 -19.93 0.28
N LEU A 923 -33.51 -19.79 1.52
CA LEU A 923 -34.80 -19.18 1.79
C LEU A 923 -34.81 -17.69 1.40
N ASP A 924 -33.79 -16.93 1.80
CA ASP A 924 -33.66 -15.52 1.45
C ASP A 924 -33.54 -15.35 -0.08
N ALA A 925 -32.76 -16.20 -0.76
CA ALA A 925 -32.63 -16.16 -2.23
C ALA A 925 -33.93 -16.51 -2.96
N TYR A 926 -34.73 -17.44 -2.42
CA TYR A 926 -36.06 -17.77 -2.94
C TYR A 926 -37.06 -16.61 -2.75
N ILE A 927 -37.00 -15.92 -1.61
CA ILE A 927 -37.78 -14.71 -1.33
C ILE A 927 -37.35 -13.55 -2.27
N GLU A 928 -36.05 -13.34 -2.50
CA GLU A 928 -35.57 -12.35 -3.47
C GLU A 928 -36.03 -12.66 -4.90
N ASP A 929 -35.98 -13.93 -5.34
CA ASP A 929 -36.46 -14.34 -6.66
C ASP A 929 -37.97 -14.15 -6.83
N LEU A 930 -38.78 -14.42 -5.79
CA LEU A 930 -40.21 -14.10 -5.74
C LEU A 930 -40.50 -12.59 -5.79
N ILE A 931 -39.76 -11.77 -5.04
CA ILE A 931 -39.95 -10.30 -5.03
C ILE A 931 -39.50 -9.67 -6.35
N MET A 932 -38.48 -10.23 -7.00
CA MET A 932 -37.98 -9.76 -8.30
C MET A 932 -38.85 -10.25 -9.49
N LYS A 933 -39.60 -11.34 -9.32
CA LYS A 933 -40.62 -11.85 -10.24
C LYS A 933 -42.02 -11.50 -9.73
N GLY A 934 -42.32 -10.20 -9.67
CA GLY A 934 -43.63 -9.72 -9.25
C GLY A 934 -44.75 -10.08 -10.23
N ASP A 935 -45.51 -11.12 -9.90
CA ASP A 935 -46.89 -11.40 -10.32
C ASP A 935 -47.85 -11.06 -9.16
#